data_AF-A0A525IKP5-F1
#
_entry.id   AF-A0A525IKP5-F1
#
_cell.length_a   1.000
_cell.length_b   1.000
_cell.length_c   1.000
_cell.angle_alpha   90.00
_cell.angle_beta   90.00
_cell.angle_gamma   90.00
#
_symmetry.space_group_name_H-M   'P 1'
#
loop_
_entity.id
_entity.type
_entity.pdbx_description
1 polymer ?
#
loop_
_entity_poly.entity_id
_entity_poly.type
_entity_poly.pdbx_seq_one_letter_code
_entity_poly.pdbx_strand_id
1 'polypeptide(L)'
;MTLRPSAGLLSRSSTPAAAADEPIGLDSLYQRGVALWNSGRRQEAIAALDAALRLNPEFPDALCMGGYILQQSGKREAALEFYRRALTLKVDLTEGWSNVGKLLFELDRFDEALDAFDAALALRPASADLWNSRSGALRKLGRLEDSAIAARKALDLRPRFAEAALNLGTALLKRDRVAEALEAYQSASAVQPDYAAAFNGQGLALRALGRLDEARAAFVEAERLGNQEAIGGRGCLDLTLGDFERGWEGYEARWIAGKSLADALGARYKNWRGPDDKAARVLVMNDHGLGDTIQFGRYLPMMIEAGVEPTFLCPPRLHRLMSSLTGVRLVAEPPAGESFDAQIAISSLPRAFATRLDSVPAKVPYLTVEPERIRKWAGHIGAEGYKIGIVWQGNPNPEADMARSAPLAAFAPLAATPGVRLISLQFGYGVEQLANLPTGMTVETLGEGFDAGPDAFLDAAAAMAALDLIVTCDTSIAHLAGALGRPVWVALKSDAEWRWLRERQDSPWYPTMRLFRQRERGDWGFVFAAMAAELANRAPRAFDQRAIAIPGAVGELIDKITILEIKARRIADAGKLANVRNELTLLQANQREARLDEHKLQPLKAELAGVNEMLWDVEDEIRLCENAGDFGPRFIALARAVYVTNDRRAAIKREINLMFNSAIVEEKHYA
;
A
#
# COMPACT_ATOMS: atom_id res chain seq x y z
N MET A 1 8.30 22.71 -41.19
CA MET A 1 7.51 23.22 -42.33
C MET A 1 8.45 24.04 -43.19
N THR A 2 8.93 23.44 -44.26
CA THR A 2 9.94 23.99 -45.20
C THR A 2 9.25 24.89 -46.21
N LEU A 3 9.63 26.16 -46.27
CA LEU A 3 9.16 27.09 -47.31
C LEU A 3 10.33 27.38 -48.27
N ARG A 4 10.19 26.87 -49.50
CA ARG A 4 10.87 27.38 -50.70
C ARG A 4 10.07 28.56 -51.25
N PRO A 5 10.74 29.51 -51.94
CA PRO A 5 10.20 30.01 -53.20
C PRO A 5 11.20 29.92 -54.36
N SER A 6 10.67 29.39 -55.47
CA SER A 6 10.76 29.78 -56.89
C SER A 6 12.04 30.43 -57.44
N ALA A 7 12.62 29.75 -58.44
CA ALA A 7 13.73 30.19 -59.27
C ALA A 7 13.27 31.16 -60.38
N GLY A 8 13.98 32.29 -60.53
CA GLY A 8 14.05 33.10 -61.74
C GLY A 8 15.50 33.14 -62.23
N LEU A 9 15.71 32.90 -63.53
CA LEU A 9 17.01 32.68 -64.18
C LEU A 9 17.99 33.84 -63.98
N LEU A 10 19.23 33.52 -63.57
CA LEU A 10 20.42 34.35 -63.78
C LEU A 10 21.27 33.75 -64.89
N SER A 11 21.41 34.48 -65.99
CA SER A 11 22.48 34.29 -66.97
C SER A 11 23.82 34.76 -66.36
N ARG A 12 24.87 33.98 -66.58
CA ARG A 12 26.24 34.24 -66.11
C ARG A 12 26.85 35.49 -66.74
N SER A 13 27.51 36.33 -65.93
CA SER A 13 28.76 36.99 -66.33
C SER A 13 29.58 37.49 -65.14
N SER A 14 30.81 36.97 -65.05
CA SER A 14 32.08 37.59 -64.60
C SER A 14 32.19 38.39 -63.29
N THR A 15 33.03 37.86 -62.39
CA THR A 15 33.70 38.45 -61.20
C THR A 15 34.63 39.64 -61.52
N PRO A 16 35.22 40.33 -60.51
CA PRO A 16 34.60 41.09 -59.43
C PRO A 16 35.18 42.52 -59.34
N ALA A 17 34.37 43.54 -59.03
CA ALA A 17 34.87 44.87 -58.70
C ALA A 17 34.45 45.22 -57.28
N ALA A 18 35.44 45.68 -56.50
CA ALA A 18 35.27 46.14 -55.13
C ALA A 18 34.13 47.16 -55.03
N ALA A 19 33.07 46.80 -54.29
CA ALA A 19 32.06 47.75 -53.85
C ALA A 19 32.34 48.07 -52.38
N ALA A 20 32.48 49.36 -52.13
CA ALA A 20 32.65 49.96 -50.82
C ALA A 20 31.50 49.60 -49.87
N ASP A 21 31.80 49.59 -48.56
CA ASP A 21 30.86 49.43 -47.44
C ASP A 21 29.64 50.36 -47.59
N GLU A 22 28.53 49.82 -48.10
CA GLU A 22 27.22 50.30 -47.67
C GLU A 22 27.02 49.85 -46.22
N PRO A 23 26.63 50.75 -45.29
CA PRO A 23 26.33 50.34 -43.93
C PRO A 23 25.21 49.30 -43.97
N ILE A 24 25.55 48.04 -43.64
CA ILE A 24 24.57 46.95 -43.58
C ILE A 24 23.51 47.38 -42.56
N GLY A 25 22.29 47.65 -43.04
CA GLY A 25 21.20 48.14 -42.20
C GLY A 25 20.86 47.18 -41.06
N LEU A 26 20.31 47.72 -39.99
CA LEU A 26 19.93 46.99 -38.77
C LEU A 26 19.16 45.69 -39.06
N ASP A 27 18.15 45.76 -39.91
CA ASP A 27 17.33 44.60 -40.30
C ASP A 27 18.13 43.56 -41.09
N SER A 28 19.04 44.00 -41.95
CA SER A 28 19.90 43.10 -42.74
C SER A 28 20.88 42.33 -41.85
N LEU A 29 21.46 42.98 -40.83
CA LEU A 29 22.29 42.33 -39.83
C LEU A 29 21.51 41.30 -39.01
N TYR A 30 20.29 41.64 -38.59
CA TYR A 30 19.42 40.71 -37.87
C TYR A 30 19.04 39.50 -38.74
N GLN A 31 18.55 39.72 -39.97
CA GLN A 31 18.17 38.64 -40.89
C GLN A 31 19.38 37.74 -41.22
N ARG A 32 20.56 38.33 -41.42
CA ARG A 32 21.81 37.58 -41.59
C ARG A 32 22.13 36.75 -40.35
N GLY A 33 21.99 37.31 -39.15
CA GLY A 33 22.19 36.60 -37.89
C GLY A 33 21.28 35.38 -37.76
N VAL A 34 19.98 35.54 -38.03
CA VAL A 34 18.99 34.44 -38.03
C VAL A 34 19.34 33.37 -39.06
N ALA A 35 19.69 33.77 -40.29
CA ALA A 35 20.06 32.83 -41.35
C ALA A 35 21.32 32.01 -41.00
N LEU A 36 22.35 32.68 -40.47
CA LEU A 36 23.59 32.03 -40.03
C LEU A 36 23.35 31.06 -38.88
N TRP A 37 22.46 31.40 -37.96
CA TRP A 37 22.06 30.53 -36.87
C TRP A 37 21.42 29.23 -37.40
N ASN A 38 20.46 29.39 -38.31
CA ASN A 38 19.77 28.26 -38.94
C ASN A 38 20.70 27.38 -39.79
N SER A 39 21.80 27.93 -40.33
CA SER A 39 22.82 27.17 -41.05
C SER A 39 23.91 26.56 -40.15
N GLY A 40 23.79 26.65 -38.82
CA GLY A 40 24.75 26.10 -37.86
C GLY A 40 26.03 26.94 -37.67
N ARG A 41 26.13 28.12 -38.30
CA ARG A 41 27.30 29.02 -38.20
C ARG A 41 27.16 29.90 -36.96
N ARG A 42 27.18 29.27 -35.79
CA ARG A 42 26.81 29.87 -34.49
C ARG A 42 27.59 31.13 -34.15
N GLN A 43 28.90 31.12 -34.34
CA GLN A 43 29.76 32.23 -33.94
C GLN A 43 29.57 33.47 -34.82
N GLU A 44 29.28 33.26 -36.10
CA GLU A 44 28.98 34.34 -37.04
C GLU A 44 27.56 34.90 -36.84
N ALA A 45 26.61 34.04 -36.46
CA ALA A 45 25.27 34.46 -36.08
C ALA A 45 25.30 35.41 -34.88
N ILE A 46 26.07 35.04 -33.84
CA ILE A 46 26.29 35.88 -32.66
C ILE A 46 26.93 37.22 -33.06
N ALA A 47 27.99 37.19 -33.86
CA ALA A 47 28.66 38.40 -34.31
C ALA A 47 27.74 39.36 -35.08
N ALA A 48 26.86 38.83 -35.93
CA ALA A 48 25.87 39.60 -36.68
C ALA A 48 24.78 40.20 -35.78
N LEU A 49 24.29 39.45 -34.79
CA LEU A 49 23.30 39.92 -33.82
C LEU A 49 23.88 40.94 -32.84
N ASP A 50 25.12 40.75 -32.40
CA ASP A 50 25.85 41.74 -31.60
C ASP A 50 26.08 43.03 -32.38
N ALA A 51 26.36 42.93 -33.69
CA ALA A 51 26.46 44.11 -34.55
C ALA A 51 25.11 44.83 -34.65
N ALA A 52 24.00 44.10 -34.80
CA ALA A 52 22.66 44.69 -34.79
C ALA A 52 22.35 45.39 -33.45
N LEU A 53 22.66 44.77 -32.31
CA LEU A 53 22.44 45.35 -30.98
C LEU A 53 23.40 46.50 -30.65
N ARG A 54 24.59 46.56 -31.26
CA ARG A 54 25.48 47.74 -31.18
C ARG A 54 24.92 48.93 -31.95
N LEU A 55 24.30 48.69 -33.11
CA LEU A 55 23.65 49.75 -33.88
C LEU A 55 22.35 50.22 -33.21
N ASN A 56 21.58 49.31 -32.62
CA ASN A 56 20.39 49.63 -31.84
C ASN A 56 20.23 48.68 -30.63
N PRO A 57 20.61 49.12 -29.41
CA PRO A 57 20.45 48.33 -28.20
C PRO A 57 18.99 48.02 -27.81
N GLU A 58 18.02 48.73 -28.39
CA GLU A 58 16.59 48.61 -28.12
C GLU A 58 15.84 47.96 -29.29
N PHE A 59 16.49 47.04 -30.01
CA PHE A 59 15.86 46.29 -31.09
C PHE A 59 15.19 45.00 -30.57
N PRO A 60 13.85 44.93 -30.44
CA PRO A 60 13.18 43.83 -29.73
C PRO A 60 13.41 42.46 -30.37
N ASP A 61 13.39 42.38 -31.70
CA ASP A 61 13.58 41.12 -32.42
C ASP A 61 15.01 40.56 -32.26
N ALA A 62 16.02 41.43 -32.29
CA ALA A 62 17.41 41.05 -32.02
C ALA A 62 17.65 40.68 -30.56
N LEU A 63 17.02 41.37 -29.60
CA LEU A 63 17.04 41.01 -28.17
C LEU A 63 16.38 39.64 -27.94
N CYS A 64 15.24 39.38 -28.59
CA CYS A 64 14.57 38.08 -28.52
C CYS A 64 15.44 36.96 -29.09
N MET A 65 16.07 37.17 -30.25
CA MET A 65 17.01 36.20 -30.82
C MET A 65 18.27 36.01 -29.94
N GLY A 66 18.79 37.08 -29.35
CA GLY A 66 19.89 37.02 -28.38
C GLY A 66 19.54 36.18 -27.16
N GLY A 67 18.33 36.35 -26.60
CA GLY A 67 17.81 35.50 -25.53
C GLY A 67 17.75 34.02 -25.92
N TYR A 68 17.27 33.72 -27.13
CA TYR A 68 17.24 32.35 -27.64
C TYR A 68 18.63 31.72 -27.73
N ILE A 69 19.61 32.47 -28.24
CA ILE A 69 21.00 32.01 -28.32
C ILE A 69 21.60 31.75 -26.92
N LEU A 70 21.35 32.65 -25.97
CA LEU A 70 21.82 32.51 -24.59
C LEU A 70 21.22 31.26 -23.93
N GLN A 71 19.93 31.00 -24.15
CA GLN A 71 19.26 29.80 -23.66
C GLN A 71 19.90 28.53 -24.23
N GLN A 72 20.13 28.46 -25.55
CA GLN A 72 20.81 27.33 -26.19
C GLN A 72 22.26 27.15 -25.72
N SER A 73 22.86 28.20 -25.15
CA SER A 73 24.20 28.17 -24.55
C SER A 73 24.19 27.88 -23.04
N GLY A 74 23.03 27.56 -22.46
CA GLY A 74 22.88 27.25 -21.03
C GLY A 74 22.86 28.46 -20.09
N LYS A 75 22.91 29.69 -20.62
CA LYS A 75 22.88 30.95 -19.85
C LYS A 75 21.44 31.40 -19.61
N ARG A 76 20.70 30.61 -18.82
CA ARG A 76 19.24 30.70 -18.67
C ARG A 76 18.78 32.04 -18.09
N GLU A 77 19.44 32.55 -17.06
CA GLU A 77 19.06 33.79 -16.39
C GLU A 77 19.28 35.02 -17.29
N ALA A 78 20.41 35.04 -18.00
CA ALA A 78 20.72 36.08 -18.98
C ALA A 78 19.74 36.04 -20.17
N ALA A 79 19.34 34.84 -20.61
CA ALA A 79 18.32 34.69 -21.65
C ALA A 79 16.99 35.31 -21.22
N LEU A 80 16.58 35.09 -19.97
CA LEU A 80 15.35 35.64 -19.41
C LEU A 80 15.38 37.18 -19.35
N GLU A 81 16.53 37.77 -19.00
CA GLU A 81 16.72 39.22 -19.02
C GLU A 81 16.56 39.80 -20.44
N PHE A 82 17.19 39.16 -21.44
CA PHE A 82 17.07 39.58 -22.84
C PHE A 82 15.63 39.51 -23.35
N TYR A 83 14.92 38.42 -23.04
CA TYR A 83 13.51 38.31 -23.41
C TYR A 83 12.63 39.34 -22.71
N ARG A 84 12.83 39.58 -21.40
CA ARG A 84 12.07 40.58 -20.65
C ARG A 84 12.30 41.98 -21.20
N ARG A 85 13.54 42.32 -21.53
CA ARG A 85 13.87 43.60 -22.15
C ARG A 85 13.20 43.77 -23.51
N ALA A 86 13.20 42.71 -24.34
CA ALA A 86 12.46 42.72 -25.60
C ALA A 86 10.96 42.99 -25.40
N LEU A 87 10.35 42.35 -24.40
CA LEU A 87 8.92 42.49 -24.09
C LEU A 87 8.55 43.83 -23.44
N THR A 88 9.47 44.47 -22.70
CA THR A 88 9.31 45.86 -22.22
C THR A 88 9.24 46.84 -23.39
N LEU A 89 10.05 46.61 -24.43
CA LEU A 89 10.08 47.46 -25.62
C LEU A 89 8.92 47.16 -26.58
N LYS A 90 8.50 45.90 -26.66
CA LYS A 90 7.44 45.43 -27.55
C LYS A 90 6.64 44.30 -26.91
N VAL A 91 5.53 44.66 -26.27
CA VAL A 91 4.67 43.72 -25.52
C VAL A 91 3.88 42.78 -26.42
N ASP A 92 3.64 43.14 -27.68
CA ASP A 92 2.88 42.35 -28.66
C ASP A 92 3.77 41.35 -29.45
N LEU A 93 4.95 41.02 -28.93
CA LEU A 93 5.85 40.03 -29.51
C LEU A 93 5.50 38.60 -29.06
N THR A 94 4.72 37.89 -29.88
CA THR A 94 4.27 36.52 -29.56
C THR A 94 5.44 35.55 -29.33
N GLU A 95 6.49 35.62 -30.15
CA GLU A 95 7.69 34.78 -30.04
C GLU A 95 8.44 35.04 -28.73
N GLY A 96 8.47 36.30 -28.26
CA GLY A 96 9.06 36.69 -26.98
C GLY A 96 8.35 36.00 -25.81
N TRP A 97 7.03 36.12 -25.74
CA TRP A 97 6.22 35.46 -24.71
C TRP A 97 6.32 33.93 -24.77
N SER A 98 6.30 33.34 -25.98
CA SER A 98 6.47 31.89 -26.15
C SER A 98 7.83 31.40 -25.63
N ASN A 99 8.90 32.13 -25.91
CA ASN A 99 10.25 31.76 -25.48
C ASN A 99 10.45 31.95 -23.97
N VAL A 100 9.89 33.03 -23.39
CA VAL A 100 9.84 33.21 -21.92
C VAL A 100 9.13 32.02 -21.27
N GLY A 101 7.95 31.63 -21.78
CA GLY A 101 7.20 30.50 -21.24
C GLY A 101 7.99 29.19 -21.29
N LYS A 102 8.65 28.89 -22.41
CA LYS A 102 9.50 27.68 -22.55
C LYS A 102 10.68 27.69 -21.59
N LEU A 103 11.38 28.82 -21.48
CA LEU A 103 12.53 28.95 -20.58
C LEU A 103 12.11 28.84 -19.10
N LEU A 104 10.99 29.45 -18.71
CA LEU A 104 10.45 29.33 -17.36
C LEU A 104 10.00 27.90 -17.06
N PHE A 105 9.44 27.19 -18.04
CA PHE A 105 9.10 25.78 -17.92
C PHE A 105 10.34 24.91 -17.70
N GLU A 106 11.46 25.18 -18.41
CA GLU A 106 12.75 24.51 -18.20
C GLU A 106 13.38 24.80 -16.82
N LEU A 107 13.02 25.93 -16.21
CA LEU A 107 13.44 26.34 -14.88
C LEU A 107 12.47 25.89 -13.77
N ASP A 108 11.52 25.01 -14.09
CA ASP A 108 10.45 24.54 -13.21
C ASP A 108 9.56 25.66 -12.60
N ARG A 109 9.55 26.86 -13.21
CA ARG A 109 8.72 28.01 -12.82
C ARG A 109 7.38 27.97 -13.56
N PHE A 110 6.58 26.95 -13.26
CA PHE A 110 5.42 26.57 -14.08
C PHE A 110 4.28 27.61 -14.08
N ASP A 111 4.03 28.31 -12.97
CA ASP A 111 3.01 29.36 -12.92
C ASP A 111 3.38 30.54 -13.84
N GLU A 112 4.60 31.05 -13.74
CA GLU A 112 5.06 32.13 -14.63
C GLU A 112 5.15 31.68 -16.10
N ALA A 113 5.48 30.40 -16.34
CA ALA A 113 5.44 29.83 -17.68
C ALA A 113 4.03 29.83 -18.27
N LEU A 114 3.02 29.50 -17.46
CA LEU A 114 1.62 29.52 -17.84
C LEU A 114 1.17 30.95 -18.19
N ASP A 115 1.52 31.94 -17.37
CA ASP A 115 1.21 33.36 -17.65
C ASP A 115 1.80 33.83 -18.99
N ALA A 116 3.05 33.45 -19.27
CA ALA A 116 3.71 33.79 -20.52
C ALA A 116 3.06 33.10 -21.73
N PHE A 117 2.63 31.83 -21.59
CA PHE A 117 1.89 31.15 -22.66
C PHE A 117 0.51 31.76 -22.89
N ASP A 118 -0.19 32.17 -21.83
CA ASP A 118 -1.49 32.84 -21.93
C ASP A 118 -1.35 34.23 -22.60
N ALA A 119 -0.29 34.98 -22.30
CA ALA A 119 0.04 36.22 -23.01
C ALA A 119 0.33 35.98 -24.51
N ALA A 120 1.09 34.94 -24.85
CA ALA A 120 1.33 34.56 -26.24
C ALA A 120 0.04 34.14 -26.97
N LEU A 121 -0.86 33.42 -26.29
CA LEU A 121 -2.16 32.99 -26.83
C LEU A 121 -3.14 34.14 -27.03
N ALA A 122 -3.09 35.17 -26.18
CA ALA A 122 -3.90 36.38 -26.37
C ALA A 122 -3.55 37.09 -27.69
N LEU A 123 -2.28 37.04 -28.11
CA LEU A 123 -1.81 37.58 -29.38
C LEU A 123 -2.05 36.62 -30.56
N ARG A 124 -1.94 35.31 -30.33
CA ARG A 124 -2.08 34.27 -31.37
C ARG A 124 -2.91 33.08 -30.89
N PRO A 125 -4.26 33.21 -30.86
CA PRO A 125 -5.14 32.18 -30.30
C PRO A 125 -5.22 30.89 -31.13
N ALA A 126 -4.88 30.96 -32.43
CA ALA A 126 -4.91 29.82 -33.36
C ALA A 126 -3.57 29.06 -33.43
N SER A 127 -2.75 29.09 -32.37
CA SER A 127 -1.45 28.40 -32.32
C SER A 127 -1.54 27.07 -31.58
N ALA A 128 -1.52 25.95 -32.31
CA ALA A 128 -1.52 24.61 -31.70
C ALA A 128 -0.33 24.37 -30.76
N ASP A 129 0.85 24.88 -31.12
CA ASP A 129 2.07 24.74 -30.31
C ASP A 129 1.95 25.46 -28.95
N LEU A 130 1.35 26.66 -28.92
CA LEU A 130 1.11 27.39 -27.66
C LEU A 130 0.07 26.68 -26.77
N TRP A 131 -1.00 26.15 -27.36
CA TRP A 131 -1.98 25.35 -26.60
C TRP A 131 -1.36 24.07 -26.03
N ASN A 132 -0.45 23.42 -26.75
CA ASN A 132 0.30 22.27 -26.23
C ASN A 132 1.26 22.66 -25.10
N SER A 133 2.03 23.76 -25.25
CA SER A 133 2.91 24.26 -24.19
C SER A 133 2.12 24.65 -22.92
N ARG A 134 0.97 25.31 -23.09
CA ARG A 134 0.02 25.60 -22.01
C ARG A 134 -0.45 24.32 -21.31
N SER A 135 -0.83 23.30 -22.09
CA SER A 135 -1.22 21.98 -21.54
C SER A 135 -0.11 21.35 -20.71
N GLY A 136 1.15 21.42 -21.18
CA GLY A 136 2.32 20.96 -20.45
C GLY A 136 2.52 21.67 -19.10
N ALA A 137 2.41 23.01 -19.07
CA ALA A 137 2.50 23.81 -17.85
C ALA A 137 1.40 23.45 -16.84
N LEU A 138 0.14 23.38 -17.29
CA LEU A 138 -1.00 23.01 -16.45
C LEU A 138 -0.87 21.61 -15.85
N ARG A 139 -0.32 20.67 -16.61
CA ARG A 139 -0.04 19.30 -16.13
C ARG A 139 0.98 19.29 -15.00
N LYS A 140 2.03 20.11 -15.10
CA LYS A 140 3.05 20.24 -14.05
C LYS A 140 2.51 20.91 -12.79
N LEU A 141 1.56 21.83 -12.95
CA LEU A 141 0.80 22.46 -11.86
C LEU A 141 -0.30 21.57 -11.25
N GLY A 142 -0.52 20.35 -11.76
CA GLY A 142 -1.61 19.48 -11.30
C GLY A 142 -3.01 19.93 -11.73
N ARG A 143 -3.14 20.96 -12.58
CA ARG A 143 -4.40 21.43 -13.18
C ARG A 143 -4.79 20.55 -14.36
N LEU A 144 -5.08 19.28 -14.07
CA LEU A 144 -5.19 18.22 -15.08
C LEU A 144 -6.38 18.39 -16.02
N GLU A 145 -7.52 18.90 -15.55
CA GLU A 145 -8.70 19.14 -16.40
C GLU A 145 -8.41 20.24 -17.44
N ASP A 146 -7.87 21.38 -16.97
CA ASP A 146 -7.46 22.49 -17.84
C ASP A 146 -6.37 22.04 -18.82
N SER A 147 -5.46 21.16 -18.39
CA SER A 147 -4.42 20.56 -19.24
C SER A 147 -5.04 19.73 -20.37
N ALA A 148 -6.03 18.88 -20.06
CA ALA A 148 -6.74 18.08 -21.06
C ALA A 148 -7.51 18.97 -22.06
N ILE A 149 -8.17 20.03 -21.59
CA ILE A 149 -8.85 21.02 -22.44
C ILE A 149 -7.86 21.69 -23.39
N ALA A 150 -6.72 22.18 -22.88
CA ALA A 150 -5.68 22.82 -23.69
C ALA A 150 -5.07 21.87 -24.73
N ALA A 151 -4.82 20.60 -24.36
CA ALA A 151 -4.32 19.60 -25.30
C ALA A 151 -5.34 19.27 -26.40
N ARG A 152 -6.64 19.17 -26.04
CA ARG A 152 -7.72 18.98 -27.02
C ARG A 152 -7.77 20.14 -28.00
N LYS A 153 -7.65 21.38 -27.51
CA LYS A 153 -7.61 22.58 -28.36
C LYS A 153 -6.42 22.57 -29.33
N ALA A 154 -5.25 22.10 -28.89
CA ALA A 154 -4.09 21.93 -29.75
C ALA A 154 -4.35 20.89 -30.86
N LEU A 155 -5.03 19.79 -30.54
CA LEU A 155 -5.42 18.75 -31.49
C LEU A 155 -6.52 19.20 -32.45
N ASP A 156 -7.47 20.03 -32.01
CA ASP A 156 -8.48 20.62 -32.90
C ASP A 156 -7.84 21.50 -33.97
N LEU A 157 -6.81 22.28 -33.58
CA LEU A 157 -6.05 23.14 -34.50
C LEU A 157 -5.08 22.34 -35.38
N ARG A 158 -4.53 21.24 -34.85
CA ARG A 158 -3.59 20.36 -35.56
C ARG A 158 -3.82 18.88 -35.17
N PRO A 159 -4.68 18.14 -35.90
CA PRO A 159 -5.05 16.77 -35.53
C PRO A 159 -3.88 15.79 -35.52
N ARG A 160 -2.88 15.98 -36.38
CA ARG A 160 -1.65 15.17 -36.43
C ARG A 160 -0.55 15.76 -35.54
N PHE A 161 -0.81 15.86 -34.24
CA PHE A 161 0.15 16.41 -33.27
C PHE A 161 0.42 15.41 -32.13
N ALA A 162 1.46 14.59 -32.30
CA ALA A 162 1.79 13.49 -31.39
C ALA A 162 2.03 13.95 -29.95
N GLU A 163 2.77 15.04 -29.74
CA GLU A 163 3.07 15.58 -28.41
C GLU A 163 1.80 16.05 -27.66
N ALA A 164 0.87 16.72 -28.35
CA ALA A 164 -0.40 17.12 -27.77
C ALA A 164 -1.28 15.90 -27.39
N ALA A 165 -1.27 14.86 -28.23
CA ALA A 165 -1.95 13.60 -27.92
C ALA A 165 -1.32 12.88 -26.71
N LEU A 166 0.02 12.89 -26.58
CA LEU A 166 0.71 12.37 -25.40
C LEU A 166 0.34 13.15 -24.12
N ASN A 167 0.34 14.49 -24.21
CA ASN A 167 -0.04 15.35 -23.09
C ASN A 167 -1.50 15.14 -22.68
N LEU A 168 -2.42 14.99 -23.65
CA LEU A 168 -3.81 14.63 -23.42
C LEU A 168 -3.92 13.29 -22.70
N GLY A 169 -3.27 12.25 -23.22
CA GLY A 169 -3.28 10.91 -22.60
C GLY A 169 -2.79 10.94 -21.16
N THR A 170 -1.73 11.69 -20.89
CA THR A 170 -1.15 11.82 -19.54
C THR A 170 -2.06 12.57 -18.57
N ALA A 171 -2.71 13.64 -19.02
CA ALA A 171 -3.69 14.37 -18.21
C ALA A 171 -4.92 13.49 -17.89
N LEU A 172 -5.43 12.77 -18.88
CA LEU A 172 -6.57 11.86 -18.74
C LEU A 172 -6.25 10.68 -17.81
N LEU A 173 -5.08 10.07 -17.95
CA LEU A 173 -4.65 8.94 -17.11
C LEU A 173 -4.58 9.36 -15.63
N LYS A 174 -3.99 10.53 -15.34
CA LYS A 174 -3.92 11.06 -13.96
C LYS A 174 -5.30 11.46 -13.40
N ARG A 175 -6.27 11.73 -14.27
CA ARG A 175 -7.68 11.97 -13.92
C ARG A 175 -8.53 10.72 -13.97
N ASP A 176 -7.90 9.55 -14.09
CA ASP A 176 -8.57 8.26 -14.12
C ASP A 176 -9.52 8.02 -15.31
N ARG A 177 -9.37 8.79 -16.39
CA ARG A 177 -10.08 8.55 -17.65
C ARG A 177 -9.26 7.59 -18.52
N VAL A 178 -9.05 6.38 -17.99
CA VAL A 178 -8.03 5.43 -18.48
C VAL A 178 -8.27 4.99 -19.93
N ALA A 179 -9.52 4.71 -20.31
CA ALA A 179 -9.87 4.32 -21.68
C ALA A 179 -9.56 5.44 -22.70
N GLU A 180 -9.96 6.66 -22.40
CA GLU A 180 -9.68 7.82 -23.26
C GLU A 180 -8.18 8.16 -23.30
N ALA A 181 -7.46 7.93 -22.19
CA ALA A 181 -6.02 8.07 -22.15
C ALA A 181 -5.33 7.10 -23.13
N LEU A 182 -5.78 5.84 -23.16
CA LEU A 182 -5.27 4.84 -24.09
C LEU A 182 -5.49 5.26 -25.55
N GLU A 183 -6.68 5.76 -25.90
CA GLU A 183 -6.98 6.26 -27.25
C GLU A 183 -6.04 7.41 -27.64
N ALA A 184 -5.81 8.36 -26.73
CA ALA A 184 -4.90 9.49 -26.97
C ALA A 184 -3.45 9.01 -27.19
N TYR A 185 -2.97 8.05 -26.39
CA TYR A 185 -1.63 7.48 -26.58
C TYR A 185 -1.51 6.67 -27.87
N GLN A 186 -2.55 5.94 -28.27
CA GLN A 186 -2.60 5.24 -29.55
C GLN A 186 -2.56 6.23 -30.71
N SER A 187 -3.32 7.32 -30.64
CA SER A 187 -3.26 8.41 -31.61
C SER A 187 -1.85 9.02 -31.70
N ALA A 188 -1.18 9.23 -30.57
CA ALA A 188 0.20 9.74 -30.55
C ALA A 188 1.17 8.80 -31.30
N SER A 189 1.11 7.49 -31.02
CA SER A 189 1.94 6.48 -31.68
C SER A 189 1.59 6.28 -33.17
N ALA A 190 0.33 6.47 -33.55
CA ALA A 190 -0.09 6.39 -34.95
C ALA A 190 0.43 7.57 -35.78
N VAL A 191 0.50 8.76 -35.18
CA VAL A 191 1.10 9.95 -35.81
C VAL A 191 2.62 9.84 -35.86
N GLN A 192 3.25 9.34 -34.80
CA GLN A 192 4.69 9.17 -34.68
C GLN A 192 5.03 7.75 -34.18
N PRO A 193 5.31 6.79 -35.10
CA PRO A 193 5.56 5.39 -34.76
C PRO A 193 6.82 5.11 -33.92
N ASP A 194 7.77 6.04 -33.85
CA ASP A 194 8.98 5.94 -33.02
C ASP A 194 8.84 6.69 -31.68
N TYR A 195 7.62 7.05 -31.28
CA TYR A 195 7.40 7.84 -30.06
C TYR A 195 7.38 6.95 -28.81
N ALA A 196 8.56 6.65 -28.28
CA ALA A 196 8.76 5.76 -27.14
C ALA A 196 7.88 6.08 -25.91
N ALA A 197 7.67 7.38 -25.62
CA ALA A 197 6.81 7.84 -24.52
C ALA A 197 5.33 7.49 -24.70
N ALA A 198 4.83 7.45 -25.95
CA ALA A 198 3.45 7.07 -26.23
C ALA A 198 3.20 5.60 -25.90
N PHE A 199 4.12 4.70 -26.27
CA PHE A 199 4.04 3.28 -25.93
C PHE A 199 4.16 3.02 -24.42
N ASN A 200 5.01 3.76 -23.71
CA ASN A 200 5.05 3.71 -22.25
C ASN A 200 3.69 4.10 -21.64
N GLY A 201 3.09 5.18 -22.13
CA GLY A 201 1.74 5.62 -21.76
C GLY A 201 0.67 4.56 -22.04
N GLN A 202 0.72 3.90 -23.20
CA GLN A 202 -0.16 2.77 -23.52
C GLN A 202 0.02 1.62 -22.52
N GLY A 203 1.26 1.23 -22.21
CA GLY A 203 1.54 0.18 -21.23
C GLY A 203 0.93 0.48 -19.85
N LEU A 204 1.06 1.71 -19.37
CA LEU A 204 0.46 2.16 -18.11
C LEU A 204 -1.08 2.12 -18.14
N ALA A 205 -1.70 2.62 -19.22
CA ALA A 205 -3.14 2.63 -19.38
C ALA A 205 -3.73 1.21 -19.54
N LEU A 206 -3.10 0.37 -20.35
CA LEU A 206 -3.49 -1.04 -20.55
C LEU A 206 -3.38 -1.84 -19.26
N ARG A 207 -2.34 -1.60 -18.45
CA ARG A 207 -2.20 -2.21 -17.13
C ARG A 207 -3.35 -1.82 -16.20
N ALA A 208 -3.71 -0.53 -16.16
CA ALA A 208 -4.83 -0.04 -15.35
C ALA A 208 -6.20 -0.59 -15.83
N LEU A 209 -6.35 -0.88 -17.13
CA LEU A 209 -7.52 -1.56 -17.69
C LEU A 209 -7.50 -3.08 -17.50
N GLY A 210 -6.44 -3.66 -16.92
CA GLY A 210 -6.28 -5.11 -16.77
C GLY A 210 -5.94 -5.86 -18.07
N ARG A 211 -5.60 -5.16 -19.16
CA ARG A 211 -5.19 -5.72 -20.45
C ARG A 211 -3.69 -6.03 -20.44
N LEU A 212 -3.29 -7.01 -19.65
CA LEU A 212 -1.90 -7.21 -19.21
C LEU A 212 -0.94 -7.65 -20.33
N ASP A 213 -1.37 -8.52 -21.25
CA ASP A 213 -0.53 -8.96 -22.37
C ASP A 213 -0.23 -7.82 -23.33
N GLU A 214 -1.23 -6.99 -23.61
CA GLU A 214 -1.08 -5.79 -24.42
C GLU A 214 -0.21 -4.74 -23.71
N ALA A 215 -0.37 -4.59 -22.38
CA ALA A 215 0.47 -3.73 -21.58
C ALA A 215 1.95 -4.14 -21.67
N ARG A 216 2.22 -5.45 -21.54
CA ARG A 216 3.56 -6.01 -21.70
C ARG A 216 4.13 -5.70 -23.09
N ALA A 217 3.36 -5.93 -24.15
CA ALA A 217 3.79 -5.65 -25.52
C ALA A 217 4.12 -4.15 -25.72
N ALA A 218 3.29 -3.26 -25.18
CA ALA A 218 3.53 -1.82 -25.24
C ALA A 218 4.79 -1.39 -24.48
N PHE A 219 5.06 -1.95 -23.30
CA PHE A 219 6.31 -1.69 -22.58
C PHE A 219 7.53 -2.20 -23.36
N VAL A 220 7.47 -3.42 -23.92
CA VAL A 220 8.55 -3.98 -24.74
C VAL A 220 8.87 -3.07 -25.94
N GLU A 221 7.84 -2.54 -26.61
CA GLU A 221 8.05 -1.63 -27.73
C GLU A 221 8.63 -0.27 -27.29
N ALA A 222 8.15 0.27 -26.16
CA ALA A 222 8.71 1.48 -25.58
C ALA A 222 10.20 1.31 -25.23
N GLU A 223 10.57 0.17 -24.62
CA GLU A 223 11.96 -0.19 -24.31
C GLU A 223 12.81 -0.30 -25.59
N ARG A 224 12.30 -0.95 -26.64
CA ARG A 224 12.96 -1.08 -27.94
C ARG A 224 13.27 0.29 -28.56
N LEU A 225 12.39 1.27 -28.33
CA LEU A 225 12.53 2.66 -28.76
C LEU A 225 13.37 3.51 -27.78
N GLY A 226 13.96 2.91 -26.75
CA GLY A 226 14.88 3.57 -25.81
C GLY A 226 14.21 4.23 -24.60
N ASN A 227 12.92 3.96 -24.34
CA ASN A 227 12.26 4.44 -23.12
C ASN A 227 12.70 3.62 -21.91
N GLN A 228 13.49 4.23 -21.02
CA GLN A 228 13.97 3.57 -19.81
C GLN A 228 12.90 3.41 -18.72
N GLU A 229 11.92 4.32 -18.65
CA GLU A 229 10.81 4.23 -17.68
C GLU A 229 9.96 2.98 -17.92
N ALA A 230 9.84 2.56 -19.17
CA ALA A 230 9.11 1.36 -19.57
C ALA A 230 9.69 0.07 -18.96
N ILE A 231 11.01 0.01 -18.69
CA ILE A 231 11.65 -1.13 -18.03
C ILE A 231 11.08 -1.31 -16.61
N GLY A 232 10.94 -0.21 -15.87
CA GLY A 232 10.32 -0.22 -14.54
C GLY A 232 8.83 -0.54 -14.60
N GLY A 233 8.12 0.02 -15.59
CA GLY A 233 6.72 -0.29 -15.86
C GLY A 233 6.47 -1.79 -16.10
N ARG A 234 7.32 -2.42 -16.91
CA ARG A 234 7.30 -3.87 -17.18
C ARG A 234 7.70 -4.69 -15.95
N GLY A 235 8.75 -4.29 -15.23
CA GLY A 235 9.16 -4.97 -14.00
C GLY A 235 8.02 -5.04 -12.96
N CYS A 236 7.32 -3.93 -12.74
CA CYS A 236 6.12 -3.91 -11.88
C CYS A 236 4.99 -4.79 -12.42
N LEU A 237 4.82 -4.87 -13.74
CA LEU A 237 3.83 -5.76 -14.36
C LEU A 237 4.21 -7.25 -14.16
N ASP A 238 5.48 -7.60 -14.32
CA ASP A 238 6.02 -8.94 -14.06
C ASP A 238 5.80 -9.35 -12.61
N LEU A 239 6.11 -8.46 -11.66
CA LEU A 239 5.79 -8.66 -10.24
C LEU A 239 4.29 -8.88 -10.02
N THR A 240 3.43 -8.10 -10.68
CA THR A 240 1.97 -8.21 -10.56
C THR A 240 1.46 -9.58 -11.05
N LEU A 241 2.12 -10.14 -12.07
CA LEU A 241 1.83 -11.44 -12.66
C LEU A 241 2.47 -12.61 -11.90
N GLY A 242 3.29 -12.33 -10.87
CA GLY A 242 3.99 -13.33 -10.08
C GLY A 242 5.32 -13.81 -10.67
N ASP A 243 5.78 -13.23 -11.78
CA ASP A 243 7.12 -13.47 -12.34
C ASP A 243 8.14 -12.59 -11.59
N PHE A 244 8.44 -13.01 -10.36
CA PHE A 244 9.32 -12.25 -9.47
C PHE A 244 10.76 -12.20 -9.98
N GLU A 245 11.23 -13.25 -10.65
CA GLU A 245 12.58 -13.31 -11.18
C GLU A 245 12.83 -12.20 -12.20
N ARG A 246 11.93 -12.03 -13.18
CA ARG A 246 12.03 -10.91 -14.14
C ARG A 246 11.61 -9.58 -13.53
N GLY A 247 10.60 -9.62 -12.67
CA GLY A 247 10.03 -8.45 -12.05
C GLY A 247 11.04 -7.65 -11.24
N TRP A 248 11.88 -8.33 -10.44
CA TRP A 248 12.91 -7.65 -9.66
C TRP A 248 13.99 -7.00 -10.51
N GLU A 249 14.39 -7.61 -11.64
CA GLU A 249 15.36 -6.99 -12.55
C GLU A 249 14.79 -5.71 -13.17
N GLY A 250 13.53 -5.73 -13.61
CA GLY A 250 12.88 -4.53 -14.13
C GLY A 250 12.63 -3.46 -13.06
N TYR A 251 12.33 -3.88 -11.82
CA TYR A 251 12.11 -2.97 -10.69
C TYR A 251 13.33 -2.10 -10.35
N GLU A 252 14.55 -2.57 -10.67
CA GLU A 252 15.79 -1.79 -10.49
C GLU A 252 15.92 -0.60 -11.43
N ALA A 253 15.11 -0.52 -12.49
CA ALA A 253 15.08 0.63 -13.40
C ALA A 253 14.60 1.93 -12.72
N ARG A 254 14.05 1.86 -11.50
CA ARG A 254 13.66 3.03 -10.70
C ARG A 254 14.82 4.00 -10.42
N TRP A 255 16.06 3.55 -10.53
CA TRP A 255 17.27 4.35 -10.31
C TRP A 255 17.69 5.24 -11.50
N ILE A 256 17.04 5.12 -12.67
CA ILE A 256 17.49 5.74 -13.93
C ILE A 256 17.21 7.26 -14.01
N ALA A 257 16.36 7.81 -13.14
CA ALA A 257 15.99 9.24 -13.14
C ALA A 257 17.03 10.18 -12.47
N GLY A 258 18.33 10.00 -12.74
CA GLY A 258 19.40 10.90 -12.27
C GLY A 258 19.60 10.95 -10.75
N LYS A 259 19.10 9.93 -10.06
CA LYS A 259 19.23 9.73 -8.62
C LYS A 259 19.57 8.27 -8.39
N SER A 260 20.71 7.79 -8.89
CA SER A 260 21.16 6.45 -8.49
C SER A 260 21.37 6.42 -6.97
N LEU A 261 21.37 5.22 -6.37
CA LEU A 261 21.73 5.07 -4.96
C LEU A 261 23.08 5.73 -4.64
N ALA A 262 24.01 5.67 -5.60
CA ALA A 262 25.28 6.36 -5.53
C ALA A 262 25.09 7.88 -5.52
N ASP A 263 24.29 8.46 -6.41
CA ASP A 263 24.06 9.91 -6.43
C ASP A 263 23.39 10.42 -5.15
N ALA A 264 22.43 9.66 -4.61
CA ALA A 264 21.73 9.98 -3.36
C ALA A 264 22.65 10.03 -2.13
N LEU A 265 23.75 9.26 -2.14
CA LEU A 265 24.75 9.24 -1.07
C LEU A 265 26.06 9.96 -1.41
N GLY A 266 26.25 10.42 -2.65
CA GLY A 266 27.53 10.94 -3.14
C GLY A 266 28.60 9.85 -3.33
N ALA A 267 28.27 8.79 -4.09
CA ALA A 267 29.10 7.66 -4.51
C ALA A 267 30.09 7.18 -3.44
N ARG A 268 29.59 6.58 -2.35
CA ARG A 268 30.44 6.16 -1.21
C ARG A 268 30.90 4.71 -1.27
N TYR A 269 30.06 3.77 -1.72
CA TYR A 269 30.36 2.33 -1.66
C TYR A 269 29.82 1.56 -2.88
N LYS A 270 30.38 0.37 -3.16
CA LYS A 270 29.83 -0.56 -4.16
C LYS A 270 28.45 -1.07 -3.72
N ASN A 271 27.60 -1.45 -4.68
CA ASN A 271 26.30 -2.02 -4.35
C ASN A 271 26.45 -3.50 -3.95
N TRP A 272 25.93 -3.86 -2.78
CA TRP A 272 25.82 -5.24 -2.33
C TRP A 272 24.79 -5.98 -3.18
N ARG A 273 25.15 -7.16 -3.70
CA ARG A 273 24.29 -7.91 -4.64
C ARG A 273 23.61 -9.13 -4.06
N GLY A 274 23.90 -9.48 -2.81
CA GLY A 274 23.37 -10.68 -2.16
C GLY A 274 24.46 -11.44 -1.39
N PRO A 275 24.10 -12.59 -0.79
CA PRO A 275 24.99 -13.37 0.07
C PRO A 275 26.34 -13.77 -0.54
N ASP A 276 26.42 -13.90 -1.87
CA ASP A 276 27.68 -14.24 -2.57
C ASP A 276 28.68 -13.06 -2.64
N ASP A 277 28.19 -11.82 -2.43
CA ASP A 277 29.03 -10.64 -2.30
C ASP A 277 29.54 -10.55 -0.85
N LYS A 278 30.79 -11.00 -0.64
CA LYS A 278 31.50 -11.14 0.64
C LYS A 278 31.78 -9.81 1.38
N ALA A 279 30.79 -8.93 1.47
CA ALA A 279 30.82 -7.70 2.26
C ALA A 279 30.43 -8.04 3.71
N ALA A 280 31.24 -7.61 4.68
CA ALA A 280 30.93 -7.83 6.09
C ALA A 280 30.00 -6.73 6.62
N ARG A 281 30.28 -5.46 6.30
CA ARG A 281 29.51 -4.30 6.78
C ARG A 281 28.76 -3.63 5.64
N VAL A 282 27.44 -3.65 5.69
CA VAL A 282 26.59 -3.11 4.61
C VAL A 282 25.70 -1.97 5.11
N LEU A 283 25.76 -0.83 4.43
CA LEU A 283 24.85 0.28 4.66
C LEU A 283 23.54 0.05 3.90
N VAL A 284 22.44 -0.15 4.61
CA VAL A 284 21.11 -0.31 4.04
C VAL A 284 20.40 1.04 4.04
N MET A 285 19.91 1.46 2.88
CA MET A 285 19.21 2.73 2.71
C MET A 285 17.71 2.55 2.64
N ASN A 286 16.97 3.49 3.22
CA ASN A 286 15.55 3.60 2.97
C ASN A 286 15.26 4.47 1.73
N ASP A 287 14.68 3.88 0.69
CA ASP A 287 14.32 4.55 -0.56
C ASP A 287 12.79 4.64 -0.79
N HIS A 288 11.99 4.24 0.20
CA HIS A 288 10.52 4.20 0.10
C HIS A 288 9.82 4.70 1.37
N GLY A 289 8.47 4.69 1.34
CA GLY A 289 7.63 5.12 2.45
C GLY A 289 7.57 4.11 3.60
N LEU A 290 6.86 4.47 4.68
CA LEU A 290 6.89 3.72 5.93
C LEU A 290 6.38 2.27 5.80
N GLY A 291 5.35 2.03 4.97
CA GLY A 291 4.82 0.68 4.73
C GLY A 291 5.82 -0.23 4.02
N ASP A 292 6.52 0.30 3.03
CA ASP A 292 7.60 -0.41 2.32
C ASP A 292 8.77 -0.71 3.24
N THR A 293 9.14 0.25 4.10
CA THR A 293 10.17 0.03 5.13
C THR A 293 9.80 -1.14 6.03
N ILE A 294 8.55 -1.20 6.50
CA ILE A 294 8.07 -2.31 7.32
C ILE A 294 8.14 -3.61 6.52
N GLN A 295 7.61 -3.64 5.30
CA GLN A 295 7.58 -4.83 4.47
C GLN A 295 8.97 -5.38 4.19
N PHE A 296 9.88 -4.56 3.67
CA PHE A 296 11.23 -4.99 3.28
C PHE A 296 12.19 -5.13 4.47
N GLY A 297 11.85 -4.55 5.63
CA GLY A 297 12.56 -4.77 6.89
C GLY A 297 12.73 -6.24 7.28
N ARG A 298 11.84 -7.11 6.79
CA ARG A 298 11.93 -8.58 6.95
C ARG A 298 13.21 -9.21 6.41
N TYR A 299 13.89 -8.56 5.48
CA TYR A 299 15.14 -9.06 4.90
C TYR A 299 16.36 -8.69 5.74
N LEU A 300 16.25 -7.74 6.68
CA LEU A 300 17.37 -7.32 7.53
C LEU A 300 17.88 -8.49 8.42
N PRO A 301 17.02 -9.31 9.05
CA PRO A 301 17.47 -10.54 9.70
C PRO A 301 18.15 -11.53 8.75
N MET A 302 17.69 -11.66 7.51
CA MET A 302 18.31 -12.56 6.52
C MET A 302 19.72 -12.09 6.13
N MET A 303 20.01 -10.79 6.17
CA MET A 303 21.37 -10.28 5.99
C MET A 303 22.29 -10.77 7.10
N ILE A 304 21.82 -10.78 8.34
CA ILE A 304 22.57 -11.29 9.50
C ILE A 304 22.81 -12.80 9.34
N GLU A 305 21.80 -13.56 8.93
CA GLU A 305 21.93 -14.99 8.63
C GLU A 305 22.94 -15.26 7.50
N ALA A 306 23.10 -14.32 6.56
CA ALA A 306 24.10 -14.36 5.50
C ALA A 306 25.50 -13.89 5.94
N GLY A 307 25.71 -13.58 7.23
CA GLY A 307 27.00 -13.14 7.77
C GLY A 307 27.31 -11.66 7.52
N VAL A 308 26.30 -10.85 7.21
CA VAL A 308 26.41 -9.40 7.02
C VAL A 308 26.01 -8.68 8.31
N GLU A 309 26.71 -7.60 8.65
CA GLU A 309 26.37 -6.63 9.68
C GLU A 309 25.61 -5.44 9.05
N PRO A 310 24.27 -5.43 9.03
CA PRO A 310 23.50 -4.36 8.42
C PRO A 310 23.45 -3.12 9.32
N THR A 311 23.81 -1.97 8.76
CA THR A 311 23.48 -0.65 9.32
C THR A 311 22.38 -0.02 8.49
N PHE A 312 21.17 0.09 9.03
CA PHE A 312 20.00 0.60 8.32
C PHE A 312 19.77 2.09 8.62
N LEU A 313 19.73 2.91 7.56
CA LEU A 313 19.27 4.30 7.57
C LEU A 313 17.74 4.31 7.75
N CYS A 314 17.31 4.08 8.99
CA CYS A 314 15.91 3.96 9.35
C CYS A 314 15.28 5.36 9.47
N PRO A 315 14.12 5.61 8.85
CA PRO A 315 13.36 6.84 9.10
C PRO A 315 13.14 7.05 10.60
N PRO A 316 13.39 8.26 11.15
CA PRO A 316 13.29 8.51 12.59
C PRO A 316 11.96 8.06 13.20
N ARG A 317 10.86 8.26 12.47
CA ARG A 317 9.51 7.84 12.90
C ARG A 317 9.35 6.34 13.11
N LEU A 318 10.16 5.49 12.47
CA LEU A 318 10.10 4.03 12.59
C LEU A 318 11.17 3.45 13.51
N HIS A 319 12.10 4.27 14.00
CA HIS A 319 13.32 3.81 14.66
C HIS A 319 13.01 2.88 15.85
N ARG A 320 12.07 3.29 16.71
CA ARG A 320 11.65 2.51 17.88
C ARG A 320 10.81 1.26 17.56
N LEU A 321 10.08 1.26 16.45
CA LEU A 321 9.38 0.04 16.00
C LEU A 321 10.40 -0.98 15.43
N MET A 322 11.31 -0.49 14.60
CA MET A 322 12.33 -1.31 13.93
C MET A 322 13.41 -1.81 14.88
N SER A 323 13.59 -1.19 16.05
CA SER A 323 14.56 -1.64 17.06
C SER A 323 14.22 -3.02 17.66
N SER A 324 13.03 -3.55 17.39
CA SER A 324 12.69 -4.95 17.69
C SER A 324 13.47 -5.97 16.83
N LEU A 325 14.05 -5.54 15.71
CA LEU A 325 14.93 -6.36 14.87
C LEU A 325 16.30 -6.50 15.54
N THR A 326 16.51 -7.61 16.23
CA THR A 326 17.77 -7.89 16.95
C THR A 326 18.93 -8.03 15.96
N GLY A 327 20.06 -7.38 16.27
CA GLY A 327 21.29 -7.45 15.47
C GLY A 327 21.37 -6.46 14.29
N VAL A 328 20.34 -5.64 14.08
CA VAL A 328 20.37 -4.56 13.08
C VAL A 328 20.76 -3.25 13.74
N ARG A 329 21.81 -2.57 13.24
CA ARG A 329 22.17 -1.23 13.71
C ARG A 329 21.30 -0.18 13.01
N LEU A 330 20.48 0.56 13.76
CA LEU A 330 19.62 1.60 13.21
C LEU A 330 20.23 2.99 13.39
N VAL A 331 20.26 3.78 12.33
CA VAL A 331 20.76 5.17 12.35
C VAL A 331 19.82 6.08 11.57
N ALA A 332 19.73 7.35 11.96
CA ALA A 332 18.91 8.35 11.25
C ALA A 332 19.64 8.95 10.02
N GLU A 333 20.97 8.99 10.09
CA GLU A 333 21.84 9.55 9.05
C GLU A 333 23.07 8.64 8.87
N PRO A 334 23.74 8.69 7.70
CA PRO A 334 25.00 7.97 7.49
C PRO A 334 26.03 8.35 8.56
N PRO A 335 26.57 7.38 9.34
CA PRO A 335 27.47 7.69 10.43
C PRO A 335 28.75 8.35 9.93
N ALA A 336 29.11 9.49 10.54
CA ALA A 336 30.28 10.25 10.18
C ALA A 336 31.57 9.49 10.55
N GLY A 337 32.53 9.43 9.62
CA GLY A 337 33.83 8.80 9.85
C GLY A 337 33.85 7.27 9.82
N GLU A 338 32.70 6.62 9.56
CA GLU A 338 32.64 5.17 9.39
C GLU A 338 32.73 4.78 7.90
N SER A 339 33.43 3.68 7.62
CA SER A 339 33.46 3.04 6.31
C SER A 339 32.58 1.78 6.31
N PHE A 340 32.01 1.48 5.15
CA PHE A 340 31.23 0.27 4.87
C PHE A 340 31.86 -0.45 3.67
N ASP A 341 31.66 -1.77 3.58
CA ASP A 341 32.18 -2.57 2.45
C ASP A 341 31.29 -2.43 1.21
N ALA A 342 29.99 -2.23 1.43
CA ALA A 342 28.99 -2.08 0.40
C ALA A 342 27.74 -1.33 0.89
N GLN A 343 26.83 -1.01 -0.03
CA GLN A 343 25.54 -0.37 0.23
C GLN A 343 24.41 -1.07 -0.53
N ILE A 344 23.17 -0.96 -0.05
CA ILE A 344 22.00 -1.44 -0.79
C ILE A 344 20.74 -0.65 -0.40
N ALA A 345 19.81 -0.46 -1.33
CA ALA A 345 18.48 0.02 -1.00
C ALA A 345 17.62 -1.09 -0.39
N ILE A 346 16.83 -0.80 0.64
CA ILE A 346 16.01 -1.80 1.32
C ILE A 346 15.04 -2.49 0.35
N SER A 347 14.51 -1.77 -0.65
CA SER A 347 13.62 -2.34 -1.67
C SER A 347 14.34 -3.15 -2.76
N SER A 348 15.67 -3.17 -2.80
CA SER A 348 16.48 -4.07 -3.65
C SER A 348 16.81 -5.39 -2.95
N LEU A 349 16.52 -5.55 -1.66
CA LEU A 349 16.78 -6.79 -0.92
C LEU A 349 16.05 -8.01 -1.52
N PRO A 350 14.80 -7.94 -2.00
CA PRO A 350 14.15 -9.07 -2.66
C PRO A 350 14.97 -9.62 -3.84
N ARG A 351 15.56 -8.72 -4.65
CA ARG A 351 16.44 -9.09 -5.76
C ARG A 351 17.74 -9.72 -5.26
N ALA A 352 18.38 -9.12 -4.25
CA ALA A 352 19.64 -9.61 -3.69
C ALA A 352 19.51 -11.02 -3.07
N PHE A 353 18.32 -11.36 -2.57
CA PHE A 353 18.00 -12.70 -2.07
C PHE A 353 17.32 -13.60 -3.11
N ALA A 354 17.29 -13.20 -4.39
CA ALA A 354 16.66 -13.94 -5.48
C ALA A 354 15.23 -14.40 -5.15
N THR A 355 14.44 -13.51 -4.55
CA THR A 355 13.12 -13.83 -4.03
C THR A 355 12.17 -14.18 -5.16
N ARG A 356 11.66 -15.40 -5.15
CA ARG A 356 10.57 -15.86 -6.03
C ARG A 356 9.25 -15.88 -5.26
N LEU A 357 8.14 -16.05 -5.98
CA LEU A 357 6.82 -16.11 -5.36
C LEU A 357 6.70 -17.22 -4.32
N ASP A 358 7.35 -18.36 -4.55
CA ASP A 358 7.40 -19.53 -3.65
C ASP A 358 8.43 -19.39 -2.51
N SER A 359 9.33 -18.40 -2.58
CA SER A 359 10.40 -18.18 -1.61
C SER A 359 10.27 -16.86 -0.84
N VAL A 360 9.11 -16.22 -0.89
CA VAL A 360 8.86 -14.98 -0.11
C VAL A 360 9.09 -15.27 1.38
N PRO A 361 9.92 -14.47 2.09
CA PRO A 361 10.17 -14.67 3.51
C PRO A 361 8.95 -14.25 4.32
N ALA A 362 7.98 -15.16 4.45
CA ALA A 362 6.65 -14.92 5.02
C ALA A 362 6.57 -15.16 6.54
N LYS A 363 7.69 -15.43 7.21
CA LYS A 363 7.74 -15.71 8.66
C LYS A 363 7.32 -14.46 9.45
N VAL A 364 6.29 -14.61 10.28
CA VAL A 364 5.73 -13.57 11.15
C VAL A 364 5.48 -14.14 12.56
N PRO A 365 5.51 -13.32 13.62
CA PRO A 365 5.91 -11.92 13.62
C PRO A 365 7.43 -11.75 13.43
N TYR A 366 7.84 -10.67 12.76
CA TYR A 366 9.24 -10.22 12.74
C TYR A 366 9.43 -8.83 13.39
N LEU A 367 8.33 -8.17 13.75
CA LEU A 367 8.33 -6.99 14.60
C LEU A 367 7.59 -7.31 15.90
N THR A 368 8.01 -6.68 16.99
CA THR A 368 7.37 -6.84 18.31
C THR A 368 7.16 -5.48 18.98
N VAL A 369 6.22 -5.42 19.91
CA VAL A 369 5.85 -4.20 20.63
C VAL A 369 6.05 -4.38 22.13
N GLU A 370 6.32 -3.28 22.82
CA GLU A 370 6.54 -3.22 24.27
C GLU A 370 5.31 -3.75 25.05
N PRO A 371 5.49 -4.75 25.95
CA PRO A 371 4.38 -5.35 26.70
C PRO A 371 3.57 -4.36 27.55
N GLU A 372 4.21 -3.32 28.05
CA GLU A 372 3.56 -2.26 28.84
C GLU A 372 2.58 -1.44 27.99
N ARG A 373 2.96 -1.13 26.75
CA ARG A 373 2.10 -0.39 25.82
C ARG A 373 0.92 -1.24 25.37
N ILE A 374 1.13 -2.55 25.16
CA ILE A 374 0.05 -3.51 24.90
C ILE A 374 -0.95 -3.50 26.07
N ARG A 375 -0.47 -3.61 27.32
CA ARG A 375 -1.35 -3.57 28.51
C ARG A 375 -2.14 -2.27 28.61
N LYS A 376 -1.51 -1.12 28.33
CA LYS A 376 -2.18 0.19 28.32
C LYS A 376 -3.37 0.19 27.36
N TRP A 377 -3.16 -0.17 26.10
CA TRP A 377 -4.22 -0.11 25.09
C TRP A 377 -5.25 -1.22 25.24
N ALA A 378 -4.85 -2.42 25.68
CA ALA A 378 -5.79 -3.49 26.02
C ALA A 378 -6.74 -3.07 27.16
N GLY A 379 -6.24 -2.38 28.19
CA GLY A 379 -7.06 -1.84 29.27
C GLY A 379 -8.02 -0.74 28.80
N HIS A 380 -7.60 0.10 27.85
CA HIS A 380 -8.44 1.15 27.28
C HIS A 380 -9.54 0.61 26.36
N ILE A 381 -9.24 -0.39 25.53
CA ILE A 381 -10.18 -1.01 24.59
C ILE A 381 -11.20 -1.93 25.30
N GLY A 382 -10.76 -2.62 26.35
CA GLY A 382 -11.55 -3.62 27.06
C GLY A 382 -11.62 -4.98 26.36
N ALA A 383 -12.17 -5.98 27.05
CA ALA A 383 -12.16 -7.38 26.59
C ALA A 383 -13.42 -7.79 25.80
N GLU A 384 -14.54 -7.09 25.99
CA GLU A 384 -15.85 -7.49 25.47
C GLU A 384 -16.03 -7.24 23.96
N GLY A 385 -16.89 -8.04 23.35
CA GLY A 385 -17.23 -7.95 21.92
C GLY A 385 -16.10 -8.41 20.99
N TYR A 386 -16.46 -8.57 19.71
CA TYR A 386 -15.51 -8.86 18.64
C TYR A 386 -14.94 -7.55 18.09
N LYS A 387 -13.68 -7.28 18.39
CA LYS A 387 -13.03 -5.97 18.23
C LYS A 387 -12.30 -5.89 16.90
N ILE A 388 -12.76 -5.01 16.02
CA ILE A 388 -12.18 -4.80 14.69
C ILE A 388 -11.51 -3.44 14.64
N GLY A 389 -10.18 -3.42 14.51
CA GLY A 389 -9.43 -2.20 14.23
C GLY A 389 -9.60 -1.77 12.77
N ILE A 390 -10.05 -0.54 12.53
CA ILE A 390 -10.32 -0.06 11.16
C ILE A 390 -9.44 1.12 10.76
N VAL A 391 -9.00 1.12 9.50
CA VAL A 391 -8.29 2.22 8.82
C VAL A 391 -8.81 2.35 7.39
N TRP A 392 -9.37 3.50 7.05
CA TRP A 392 -10.09 3.68 5.79
C TRP A 392 -9.34 4.56 4.79
N GLN A 393 -8.42 5.40 5.26
CA GLN A 393 -7.76 6.39 4.43
C GLN A 393 -6.25 6.45 4.65
N GLY A 394 -5.50 6.47 3.55
CA GLY A 394 -4.05 6.73 3.56
C GLY A 394 -3.71 8.21 3.47
N ASN A 395 -2.47 8.51 3.09
CA ASN A 395 -2.09 9.88 2.70
C ASN A 395 -2.83 10.26 1.40
N PRO A 396 -3.65 11.34 1.37
CA PRO A 396 -4.50 11.72 0.25
C PRO A 396 -3.75 12.39 -0.92
N ASN A 397 -2.42 12.54 -0.84
CA ASN A 397 -1.63 13.01 -1.98
C ASN A 397 -2.03 12.20 -3.23
N PRO A 398 -2.42 12.82 -4.36
CA PRO A 398 -2.89 12.11 -5.56
C PRO A 398 -1.93 11.04 -6.09
N GLU A 399 -0.62 11.19 -5.91
CA GLU A 399 0.37 10.16 -6.28
C GLU A 399 0.35 8.96 -5.33
N ALA A 400 -0.01 9.20 -4.07
CA ALA A 400 -0.12 8.17 -3.04
C ALA A 400 -1.52 7.55 -2.96
N ASP A 401 -2.59 8.33 -3.15
CA ASP A 401 -4.00 7.91 -3.05
C ASP A 401 -4.71 7.94 -4.40
N MET A 402 -4.25 7.09 -5.32
CA MET A 402 -4.89 6.83 -6.60
C MET A 402 -6.15 5.96 -6.42
N ALA A 403 -7.15 6.47 -5.70
CA ALA A 403 -8.40 5.80 -5.36
C ALA A 403 -8.21 4.49 -4.56
N ARG A 404 -7.22 4.45 -3.66
CA ARG A 404 -7.00 3.29 -2.78
C ARG A 404 -7.79 3.37 -1.48
N SER A 405 -8.14 4.57 -1.04
CA SER A 405 -8.89 4.80 0.19
C SER A 405 -10.39 4.55 -0.03
N ALA A 406 -11.01 3.84 0.92
CA ALA A 406 -12.45 3.66 0.96
C ALA A 406 -13.09 4.73 1.85
N PRO A 407 -14.31 5.21 1.52
CA PRO A 407 -15.05 6.06 2.45
C PRO A 407 -15.39 5.25 3.70
N LEU A 408 -15.31 5.87 4.88
CA LEU A 408 -15.62 5.21 6.17
C LEU A 408 -17.03 4.61 6.19
N ALA A 409 -17.99 5.26 5.52
CA ALA A 409 -19.35 4.75 5.38
C ALA A 409 -19.44 3.34 4.75
N ALA A 410 -18.45 2.94 3.94
CA ALA A 410 -18.42 1.60 3.34
C ALA A 410 -18.24 0.48 4.38
N PHE A 411 -17.74 0.80 5.59
CA PHE A 411 -17.55 -0.17 6.68
C PHE A 411 -18.85 -0.50 7.42
N ALA A 412 -19.97 0.17 7.13
CA ALA A 412 -21.25 -0.03 7.81
C ALA A 412 -21.74 -1.50 7.86
N PRO A 413 -21.57 -2.34 6.82
CA PRO A 413 -21.93 -3.76 6.90
C PRO A 413 -21.17 -4.55 7.99
N LEU A 414 -19.93 -4.16 8.30
CA LEU A 414 -19.16 -4.76 9.39
C LEU A 414 -19.72 -4.35 10.75
N ALA A 415 -20.04 -3.05 10.93
CA ALA A 415 -20.66 -2.53 12.15
C ALA A 415 -22.03 -3.16 12.44
N ALA A 416 -22.78 -3.53 11.40
CA ALA A 416 -24.09 -4.16 11.52
C ALA A 416 -24.03 -5.63 12.00
N THR A 417 -22.85 -6.25 12.07
CA THR A 417 -22.70 -7.64 12.52
C THR A 417 -22.85 -7.73 14.05
N PRO A 418 -23.75 -8.56 14.59
CA PRO A 418 -23.98 -8.64 16.04
C PRO A 418 -22.72 -8.93 16.85
N GLY A 419 -22.51 -8.18 17.93
CA GLY A 419 -21.37 -8.32 18.83
C GLY A 419 -20.06 -7.72 18.32
N VAL A 420 -20.05 -7.11 17.12
CA VAL A 420 -18.87 -6.42 16.57
C VAL A 420 -18.75 -5.01 17.12
N ARG A 421 -17.52 -4.63 17.43
CA ARG A 421 -17.11 -3.27 17.81
C ARG A 421 -16.08 -2.78 16.81
N LEU A 422 -16.33 -1.63 16.17
CA LEU A 422 -15.34 -0.99 15.30
C LEU A 422 -14.51 0.00 16.11
N ILE A 423 -13.19 -0.15 16.05
CA ILE A 423 -12.23 0.69 16.78
C ILE A 423 -11.36 1.40 15.76
N SER A 424 -11.38 2.73 15.77
CA SER A 424 -10.58 3.54 14.85
C SER A 424 -9.10 3.43 15.20
N LEU A 425 -8.31 2.88 14.28
CA LEU A 425 -6.85 3.01 14.25
C LEU A 425 -6.40 4.12 13.30
N GLN A 426 -7.35 4.86 12.70
CA GLN A 426 -7.07 5.95 11.78
C GLN A 426 -6.39 7.11 12.51
N PHE A 427 -5.33 7.64 11.89
CA PHE A 427 -4.60 8.80 12.38
C PHE A 427 -4.36 9.80 11.24
N GLY A 428 -4.54 11.09 11.52
CA GLY A 428 -4.37 12.18 10.57
C GLY A 428 -5.54 12.30 9.59
N TYR A 429 -5.29 12.07 8.30
CA TYR A 429 -6.29 12.23 7.25
C TYR A 429 -7.44 11.23 7.39
N GLY A 430 -8.65 11.64 7.04
CA GLY A 430 -9.85 10.81 7.07
C GLY A 430 -10.56 10.80 8.42
N VAL A 431 -9.90 11.22 9.51
CA VAL A 431 -10.49 11.30 10.86
C VAL A 431 -11.74 12.20 10.86
N GLU A 432 -11.77 13.22 10.01
CA GLU A 432 -12.93 14.10 9.83
C GLU A 432 -14.22 13.36 9.41
N GLN A 433 -14.11 12.16 8.82
CA GLN A 433 -15.27 11.35 8.44
C GLN A 433 -16.02 10.79 9.65
N LEU A 434 -15.39 10.71 10.84
CA LEU A 434 -16.06 10.26 12.07
C LEU A 434 -17.19 11.20 12.51
N ALA A 435 -17.19 12.46 12.05
CA ALA A 435 -18.27 13.40 12.36
C ALA A 435 -19.59 13.06 11.65
N ASN A 436 -19.55 12.27 10.58
CA ASN A 436 -20.70 12.01 9.70
C ASN A 436 -20.88 10.51 9.44
N LEU A 437 -21.06 9.73 10.51
CA LEU A 437 -21.32 8.29 10.40
C LEU A 437 -22.74 7.98 9.90
N PRO A 438 -22.92 6.91 9.10
CA PRO A 438 -24.25 6.39 8.77
C PRO A 438 -25.08 6.05 10.02
N THR A 439 -26.40 6.21 9.94
CA THR A 439 -27.31 5.88 11.05
C THR A 439 -27.12 4.43 11.51
N GLY A 440 -26.91 4.23 12.81
CA GLY A 440 -26.72 2.91 13.43
C GLY A 440 -25.29 2.38 13.37
N MET A 441 -24.35 3.09 12.74
CA MET A 441 -22.92 2.76 12.77
C MET A 441 -22.23 3.49 13.93
N THR A 442 -21.52 2.74 14.76
CA THR A 442 -20.68 3.27 15.84
C THR A 442 -19.22 2.92 15.58
N VAL A 443 -18.33 3.90 15.73
CA VAL A 443 -16.88 3.71 15.70
C VAL A 443 -16.30 4.30 16.97
N GLU A 444 -15.60 3.46 17.73
CA GLU A 444 -14.92 3.85 18.97
C GLU A 444 -13.58 4.49 18.65
N THR A 445 -13.22 5.56 19.35
CA THR A 445 -11.93 6.23 19.21
C THR A 445 -11.05 5.96 20.42
N LEU A 446 -9.74 5.94 20.21
CA LEU A 446 -8.75 5.69 21.26
C LEU A 446 -8.31 6.98 21.99
N GLY A 447 -9.11 8.05 21.86
CA GLY A 447 -8.93 9.33 22.53
C GLY A 447 -7.82 10.22 21.98
N GLU A 448 -7.72 11.41 22.57
CA GLU A 448 -6.65 12.37 22.29
C GLU A 448 -5.30 11.79 22.75
N GLY A 449 -4.32 11.73 21.84
CA GLY A 449 -2.98 11.22 22.12
C GLY A 449 -2.67 9.82 21.56
N PHE A 450 -3.63 9.12 20.95
CA PHE A 450 -3.36 7.88 20.22
C PHE A 450 -2.46 8.14 18.99
N ASP A 451 -1.29 7.49 18.95
CA ASP A 451 -0.29 7.58 17.88
C ASP A 451 0.18 9.02 17.59
N ALA A 452 0.03 9.93 18.57
CA ALA A 452 0.35 11.35 18.46
C ALA A 452 1.83 11.68 18.73
N GLY A 453 2.65 10.66 19.04
CA GLY A 453 4.07 10.81 19.35
C GLY A 453 4.95 11.03 18.10
N PRO A 454 6.25 11.31 18.31
CA PRO A 454 7.23 11.39 17.22
C PRO A 454 7.45 10.02 16.54
N ASP A 455 7.19 8.94 17.30
CA ASP A 455 7.24 7.57 16.82
C ASP A 455 5.92 7.21 16.11
N ALA A 456 6.01 6.76 14.87
CA ALA A 456 4.84 6.29 14.12
C ALA A 456 4.49 4.86 14.54
N PHE A 457 3.19 4.58 14.53
CA PHE A 457 2.61 3.24 14.62
C PHE A 457 2.80 2.49 15.93
N LEU A 458 3.54 2.98 16.93
CA LEU A 458 3.76 2.20 18.15
C LEU A 458 2.47 1.98 18.94
N ASP A 459 1.63 3.00 19.02
CA ASP A 459 0.34 2.88 19.70
C ASP A 459 -0.63 2.05 18.85
N ALA A 460 -0.62 2.24 17.53
CA ALA A 460 -1.40 1.39 16.61
C ALA A 460 -0.99 -0.10 16.73
N ALA A 461 0.31 -0.40 16.72
CA ALA A 461 0.86 -1.74 16.84
C ALA A 461 0.50 -2.38 18.20
N ALA A 462 0.56 -1.60 19.28
CA ALA A 462 0.17 -2.05 20.60
C ALA A 462 -1.36 -2.30 20.71
N ALA A 463 -2.17 -1.40 20.15
CA ALA A 463 -3.62 -1.55 20.12
C ALA A 463 -4.04 -2.80 19.33
N MET A 464 -3.39 -3.10 18.20
CA MET A 464 -3.63 -4.30 17.40
C MET A 464 -3.49 -5.63 18.16
N ALA A 465 -2.70 -5.66 19.24
CA ALA A 465 -2.57 -6.85 20.08
C ALA A 465 -3.85 -7.15 20.89
N ALA A 466 -4.69 -6.14 21.14
CA ALA A 466 -5.97 -6.26 21.82
C ALA A 466 -7.18 -6.42 20.86
N LEU A 467 -6.95 -6.38 19.55
CA LEU A 467 -7.97 -6.49 18.52
C LEU A 467 -8.05 -7.92 17.97
N ASP A 468 -9.26 -8.36 17.62
CA ASP A 468 -9.52 -9.69 17.07
C ASP A 468 -9.22 -9.74 15.56
N LEU A 469 -9.43 -8.62 14.87
CA LEU A 469 -9.20 -8.45 13.43
C LEU A 469 -8.79 -7.01 13.13
N ILE A 470 -7.94 -6.82 12.12
CA ILE A 470 -7.68 -5.52 11.51
C ILE A 470 -8.33 -5.50 10.14
N VAL A 471 -9.06 -4.44 9.80
CA VAL A 471 -9.58 -4.18 8.46
C VAL A 471 -9.04 -2.85 7.97
N THR A 472 -8.30 -2.86 6.87
CA THR A 472 -7.68 -1.65 6.33
C THR A 472 -7.78 -1.59 4.81
N CYS A 473 -7.75 -0.40 4.24
CA CYS A 473 -7.36 -0.25 2.83
C CYS A 473 -5.86 -0.51 2.64
N ASP A 474 -5.37 -0.41 1.40
CA ASP A 474 -3.93 -0.54 1.07
C ASP A 474 -3.09 0.60 1.68
N THR A 475 -2.76 0.47 2.97
CA THR A 475 -2.02 1.45 3.78
C THR A 475 -0.89 0.77 4.54
N SER A 476 0.01 1.55 5.16
CA SER A 476 1.07 1.03 6.02
C SER A 476 0.55 0.13 7.17
N ILE A 477 -0.71 0.27 7.56
CA ILE A 477 -1.35 -0.54 8.60
C ILE A 477 -1.52 -2.00 8.16
N ALA A 478 -1.69 -2.26 6.86
CA ALA A 478 -1.72 -3.62 6.33
C ALA A 478 -0.37 -4.32 6.58
N HIS A 479 0.73 -3.62 6.28
CA HIS A 479 2.09 -4.12 6.48
C HIS A 479 2.44 -4.26 7.96
N LEU A 480 2.01 -3.31 8.80
CA LEU A 480 2.22 -3.36 10.24
C LEU A 480 1.50 -4.57 10.87
N ALA A 481 0.20 -4.72 10.62
CA ALA A 481 -0.58 -5.84 11.14
C ALA A 481 -0.01 -7.19 10.68
N GLY A 482 0.38 -7.27 9.40
CA GLY A 482 1.04 -8.44 8.84
C GLY A 482 2.40 -8.73 9.51
N ALA A 483 3.25 -7.72 9.72
CA ALA A 483 4.56 -7.87 10.36
C ALA A 483 4.47 -8.32 11.83
N LEU A 484 3.39 -7.94 12.52
CA LEU A 484 3.04 -8.35 13.88
C LEU A 484 2.34 -9.72 13.93
N GLY A 485 2.08 -10.36 12.78
CA GLY A 485 1.37 -11.65 12.70
C GLY A 485 -0.10 -11.55 13.16
N ARG A 486 -0.73 -10.38 13.05
CA ARG A 486 -2.13 -10.19 13.42
C ARG A 486 -3.06 -10.59 12.25
N PRO A 487 -4.25 -11.14 12.53
CA PRO A 487 -5.27 -11.33 11.49
C PRO A 487 -5.64 -9.99 10.86
N VAL A 488 -5.51 -9.88 9.54
CA VAL A 488 -5.76 -8.63 8.82
C VAL A 488 -6.47 -8.86 7.49
N TRP A 489 -7.48 -8.05 7.21
CA TRP A 489 -8.17 -7.99 5.93
C TRP A 489 -7.84 -6.69 5.23
N VAL A 490 -7.47 -6.78 3.95
CA VAL A 490 -7.12 -5.62 3.13
C VAL A 490 -8.16 -5.42 2.04
N ALA A 491 -8.79 -4.24 2.05
CA ALA A 491 -9.64 -3.76 0.98
C ALA A 491 -8.77 -3.17 -0.13
N LEU A 492 -8.89 -3.72 -1.34
CA LEU A 492 -8.06 -3.39 -2.49
C LEU A 492 -8.91 -2.81 -3.62
N LYS A 493 -8.36 -1.79 -4.27
CA LYS A 493 -8.87 -1.29 -5.55
C LYS A 493 -8.70 -2.32 -6.68
N SER A 494 -9.39 -2.11 -7.79
CA SER A 494 -9.43 -3.08 -8.91
C SER A 494 -8.06 -3.29 -9.56
N ASP A 495 -7.22 -2.26 -9.62
CA ASP A 495 -5.85 -2.23 -10.15
C ASP A 495 -4.80 -2.15 -9.02
N ALA A 496 -4.97 -3.01 -7.99
CA ALA A 496 -4.07 -3.07 -6.83
C ALA A 496 -2.60 -3.26 -7.21
N GLU A 497 -1.72 -2.78 -6.35
CA GLU A 497 -0.27 -2.79 -6.53
C GLU A 497 0.31 -4.22 -6.49
N TRP A 498 1.49 -4.41 -7.10
CA TRP A 498 2.02 -5.74 -7.43
C TRP A 498 2.19 -6.66 -6.22
N ARG A 499 2.40 -6.10 -5.01
CA ARG A 499 2.54 -6.85 -3.75
C ARG A 499 1.33 -7.73 -3.45
N TRP A 500 0.16 -7.33 -3.94
CA TRP A 500 -1.11 -8.01 -3.69
C TRP A 500 -1.50 -9.00 -4.78
N LEU A 501 -0.77 -9.02 -5.91
CA LEU A 501 -1.07 -9.81 -7.10
C LEU A 501 -2.52 -9.55 -7.60
N ARG A 502 -2.96 -10.31 -8.62
CA ARG A 502 -4.25 -10.08 -9.28
C ARG A 502 -5.41 -10.85 -8.66
N GLU A 503 -5.30 -12.16 -8.60
CA GLU A 503 -6.47 -13.04 -8.42
C GLU A 503 -6.54 -13.68 -7.03
N ARG A 504 -5.49 -13.49 -6.22
CA ARG A 504 -5.38 -14.12 -4.91
C ARG A 504 -6.21 -13.40 -3.86
N GLN A 505 -6.72 -14.20 -2.93
CA GLN A 505 -7.39 -13.76 -1.70
C GLN A 505 -6.48 -13.86 -0.47
N ASP A 506 -5.29 -14.43 -0.61
CA ASP A 506 -4.25 -14.51 0.41
C ASP A 506 -3.05 -13.62 0.03
N SER A 507 -2.14 -13.38 0.98
CA SER A 507 -0.90 -12.64 0.74
C SER A 507 0.32 -13.57 0.81
N PRO A 508 1.17 -13.63 -0.23
CA PRO A 508 2.43 -14.36 -0.15
C PRO A 508 3.40 -13.72 0.88
N TRP A 509 3.19 -12.44 1.22
CA TRP A 509 4.01 -11.70 2.17
C TRP A 509 3.57 -11.88 3.62
N TYR A 510 2.29 -12.14 3.86
CA TYR A 510 1.70 -12.15 5.21
C TYR A 510 0.70 -13.31 5.35
N PRO A 511 1.07 -14.43 5.98
CA PRO A 511 0.20 -15.60 6.10
C PRO A 511 -1.11 -15.35 6.86
N THR A 512 -1.15 -14.32 7.71
CA THR A 512 -2.35 -13.93 8.49
C THR A 512 -3.29 -13.00 7.74
N MET A 513 -2.95 -12.64 6.50
CA MET A 513 -3.65 -11.63 5.72
C MET A 513 -4.63 -12.24 4.72
N ARG A 514 -5.79 -11.61 4.58
CA ARG A 514 -6.76 -11.88 3.51
C ARG A 514 -7.05 -10.63 2.69
N LEU A 515 -7.21 -10.78 1.39
CA LEU A 515 -7.40 -9.72 0.42
C LEU A 515 -8.84 -9.75 -0.11
N PHE A 516 -9.47 -8.58 -0.19
CA PHE A 516 -10.78 -8.38 -0.79
C PHE A 516 -10.68 -7.25 -1.81
N ARG A 517 -11.11 -7.50 -3.04
CA ARG A 517 -10.80 -6.62 -4.17
C ARG A 517 -12.07 -6.18 -4.89
N GLN A 518 -12.07 -4.92 -5.29
CA GLN A 518 -13.07 -4.38 -6.19
C GLN A 518 -13.16 -5.19 -7.48
N ARG A 519 -14.39 -5.49 -7.92
CA ARG A 519 -14.64 -6.00 -9.28
C ARG A 519 -14.59 -4.88 -10.29
N GLU A 520 -15.25 -3.78 -9.94
CA GLU A 520 -15.29 -2.54 -10.71
C GLU A 520 -14.75 -1.40 -9.86
N ARG A 521 -14.09 -0.46 -10.53
CA ARG A 521 -13.44 0.64 -9.83
C ARG A 521 -14.46 1.46 -9.05
N GLY A 522 -14.14 1.74 -7.79
CA GLY A 522 -14.98 2.54 -6.90
C GLY A 522 -16.09 1.76 -6.19
N ASP A 523 -16.32 0.49 -6.54
CA ASP A 523 -17.31 -0.37 -5.89
C ASP A 523 -16.77 -0.92 -4.55
N TRP A 524 -16.62 -0.03 -3.58
CA TRP A 524 -16.29 -0.39 -2.21
C TRP A 524 -17.45 -1.15 -1.53
N GLY A 525 -18.69 -0.89 -1.94
CA GLY A 525 -19.87 -1.57 -1.39
C GLY A 525 -19.77 -3.09 -1.53
N PHE A 526 -19.41 -3.58 -2.72
CA PHE A 526 -19.16 -5.01 -2.95
C PHE A 526 -18.08 -5.58 -2.03
N VAL A 527 -16.96 -4.86 -1.87
CA VAL A 527 -15.82 -5.30 -1.05
C VAL A 527 -16.22 -5.49 0.40
N PHE A 528 -16.87 -4.50 1.00
CA PHE A 528 -17.24 -4.56 2.42
C PHE A 528 -18.45 -5.44 2.69
N ALA A 529 -19.35 -5.63 1.73
CA ALA A 529 -20.38 -6.66 1.80
C ALA A 529 -19.77 -8.07 1.82
N ALA A 530 -18.75 -8.34 0.98
CA ALA A 530 -18.04 -9.61 0.98
C ALA A 530 -17.27 -9.84 2.30
N MET A 531 -16.64 -8.79 2.85
CA MET A 531 -16.02 -8.87 4.18
C MET A 531 -17.05 -9.18 5.28
N ALA A 532 -18.21 -8.52 5.28
CA ALA A 532 -19.25 -8.77 6.28
C ALA A 532 -19.82 -10.20 6.18
N ALA A 533 -20.02 -10.72 4.97
CA ALA A 533 -20.42 -12.11 4.76
C ALA A 533 -19.38 -13.10 5.29
N GLU A 534 -18.09 -12.83 5.06
CA GLU A 534 -17.01 -13.64 5.64
C GLU A 534 -16.97 -13.51 7.17
N LEU A 535 -17.18 -12.30 7.69
CA LEU A 535 -17.19 -12.05 9.13
C LEU A 535 -18.32 -12.80 9.81
N ALA A 536 -19.51 -12.85 9.22
CA ALA A 536 -20.62 -13.63 9.75
C ALA A 536 -20.32 -15.14 9.88
N ASN A 537 -19.40 -15.66 9.05
CA ASN A 537 -18.95 -17.05 9.14
C ASN A 537 -17.85 -17.28 10.20
N ARG A 538 -17.13 -16.21 10.61
CA ARG A 538 -15.95 -16.29 11.49
C ARG A 538 -16.16 -15.70 12.88
N ALA A 539 -16.91 -14.62 12.96
CA ALA A 539 -17.27 -14.01 14.23
C ALA A 539 -17.88 -15.14 15.07
N PRO A 540 -17.48 -15.30 16.34
CA PRO A 540 -18.21 -16.18 17.22
C PRO A 540 -19.66 -15.78 17.05
N ARG A 541 -20.52 -16.71 16.59
CA ARG A 541 -21.96 -16.50 16.67
C ARG A 541 -22.16 -15.99 18.07
N ALA A 542 -22.73 -14.79 18.21
CA ALA A 542 -23.16 -14.31 19.51
C ALA A 542 -23.98 -15.47 20.07
N PHE A 543 -23.40 -16.24 20.99
CA PHE A 543 -24.15 -17.10 21.86
C PHE A 543 -24.83 -16.08 22.76
N ASP A 544 -25.91 -15.51 22.24
CA ASP A 544 -26.89 -14.79 23.01
C ASP A 544 -27.68 -15.83 23.80
N GLN A 545 -26.96 -16.46 24.71
CA GLN A 545 -27.48 -16.90 25.98
C GLN A 545 -26.45 -16.37 26.95
N ARG A 546 -26.77 -15.23 27.59
CA ARG A 546 -26.02 -14.73 28.74
C ARG A 546 -25.51 -15.93 29.53
N ALA A 547 -24.19 -16.10 29.62
CA ALA A 547 -23.63 -17.16 30.44
C ALA A 547 -24.16 -16.92 31.87
N ILE A 548 -25.05 -17.79 32.33
CA ILE A 548 -25.54 -17.73 33.70
C ILE A 548 -24.43 -18.35 34.55
N ALA A 549 -23.65 -17.51 35.22
CA ALA A 549 -22.72 -17.97 36.23
C ALA A 549 -23.52 -18.41 37.47
N ILE A 550 -23.65 -19.72 37.66
CA ILE A 550 -24.25 -20.30 38.85
C ILE A 550 -23.11 -20.69 39.80
N PRO A 551 -23.03 -20.13 41.02
CA PRO A 551 -22.10 -20.62 42.04
C PRO A 551 -22.29 -22.13 42.24
N GLY A 552 -21.23 -22.91 42.06
CA GLY A 552 -21.27 -24.38 42.13
C GLY A 552 -20.13 -24.93 42.97
N ALA A 553 -20.38 -26.05 43.65
CA ALA A 553 -19.39 -26.79 44.41
C ALA A 553 -18.41 -27.53 43.48
N VAL A 554 -17.15 -27.70 43.89
CA VAL A 554 -16.15 -28.39 43.06
C VAL A 554 -16.53 -29.86 42.85
N GLY A 555 -17.06 -30.52 43.88
CA GLY A 555 -17.57 -31.89 43.81
C GLY A 555 -18.67 -32.07 42.76
N GLU A 556 -19.58 -31.11 42.62
CA GLU A 556 -20.64 -31.13 41.60
C GLU A 556 -20.09 -30.97 40.18
N LEU A 557 -19.08 -30.13 40.00
CA LEU A 557 -18.39 -29.98 38.71
C LEU A 557 -17.73 -31.29 38.29
N ILE A 558 -16.96 -31.90 39.20
CA ILE A 558 -16.22 -33.13 38.91
C ILE A 558 -17.17 -34.31 38.70
N ASP A 559 -18.24 -34.41 39.48
CA ASP A 559 -19.27 -35.43 39.31
C ASP A 559 -19.92 -35.37 37.93
N LYS A 560 -20.35 -34.19 37.48
CA LYS A 560 -20.89 -34.01 36.12
C LYS A 560 -19.90 -34.38 35.03
N ILE A 561 -18.63 -34.02 35.19
CA ILE A 561 -17.58 -34.39 34.25
C ILE A 561 -17.47 -35.91 34.14
N THR A 562 -17.39 -36.64 35.26
CA THR A 562 -17.27 -38.10 35.24
C THR A 562 -18.50 -38.79 34.60
N ILE A 563 -19.70 -38.26 34.84
CA ILE A 563 -20.93 -38.78 34.22
C ILE A 563 -20.92 -38.56 32.71
N LEU A 564 -20.50 -37.38 32.25
CA LEU A 564 -20.42 -37.08 30.82
C LEU A 564 -19.30 -37.87 30.13
N GLU A 565 -18.19 -38.16 30.81
CA GLU A 565 -17.12 -39.06 30.33
C GLU A 565 -17.66 -40.49 30.12
N ILE A 566 -18.53 -41.00 31.02
CA ILE A 566 -19.23 -42.29 30.83
C ILE A 566 -20.20 -42.22 29.64
N LYS A 567 -21.04 -41.18 29.59
CA LYS A 567 -22.01 -40.97 28.48
C LYS A 567 -21.32 -40.89 27.12
N ALA A 568 -20.17 -40.22 27.05
CA ALA A 568 -19.40 -40.08 25.81
C ALA A 568 -18.84 -41.42 25.30
N ARG A 569 -18.66 -42.41 26.19
CA ARG A 569 -18.22 -43.77 25.84
C ARG A 569 -19.37 -44.71 25.52
N ARG A 570 -20.54 -44.54 26.16
CA ARG A 570 -21.67 -45.48 26.10
C ARG A 570 -22.82 -45.07 25.15
N ILE A 571 -22.98 -43.79 24.82
CA ILE A 571 -24.06 -43.32 23.92
C ILE A 571 -23.66 -43.50 22.45
N ALA A 572 -24.48 -44.25 21.70
CA ALA A 572 -24.28 -44.47 20.26
C ALA A 572 -24.95 -43.40 19.36
N ASP A 573 -25.98 -42.71 19.85
CA ASP A 573 -26.71 -41.70 19.08
C ASP A 573 -25.85 -40.45 18.82
N ALA A 574 -25.63 -40.12 17.54
CA ALA A 574 -24.72 -39.05 17.13
C ALA A 574 -25.15 -37.65 17.60
N GLY A 575 -26.46 -37.37 17.64
CA GLY A 575 -26.99 -36.07 18.08
C GLY A 575 -26.84 -35.87 19.58
N LYS A 576 -27.17 -36.90 20.38
CA LYS A 576 -26.96 -36.91 21.83
C LYS A 576 -25.47 -36.85 22.18
N LEU A 577 -24.63 -37.56 21.42
CA LEU A 577 -23.18 -37.57 21.63
C LEU A 577 -22.54 -36.21 21.36
N ALA A 578 -23.01 -35.48 20.35
CA ALA A 578 -22.56 -34.11 20.07
C ALA A 578 -22.84 -33.17 21.27
N ASN A 579 -24.04 -33.25 21.84
CA ASN A 579 -24.42 -32.46 23.01
C ASN A 579 -23.58 -32.81 24.24
N VAL A 580 -23.38 -34.11 24.51
CA VAL A 580 -22.54 -34.60 25.61
C VAL A 580 -21.09 -34.12 25.47
N ARG A 581 -20.51 -34.17 24.27
CA ARG A 581 -19.15 -33.70 24.02
C ARG A 581 -19.00 -32.20 24.19
N ASN A 582 -19.99 -31.42 23.74
CA ASN A 582 -20.00 -29.98 23.94
C ASN A 582 -20.07 -29.62 25.42
N GLU A 583 -21.01 -30.21 26.18
CA GLU A 583 -21.15 -29.97 27.61
C GLU A 583 -19.87 -30.38 28.39
N LEU A 584 -19.32 -31.55 28.07
CA LEU A 584 -18.07 -32.04 28.67
C LEU A 584 -16.90 -31.08 28.42
N THR A 585 -16.76 -30.57 27.19
CA THR A 585 -15.70 -29.62 26.82
C THR A 585 -15.81 -28.33 27.64
N LEU A 586 -17.03 -27.82 27.85
CA LEU A 586 -17.28 -26.62 28.65
C LEU A 586 -16.94 -26.84 30.13
N LEU A 587 -17.38 -27.95 30.71
CA LEU A 587 -17.08 -28.25 32.12
C LEU A 587 -15.59 -28.51 32.36
N GLN A 588 -14.89 -29.16 31.41
CA GLN A 588 -13.44 -29.32 31.48
C GLN A 588 -12.70 -27.98 31.35
N ALA A 589 -13.22 -27.03 30.57
CA ALA A 589 -12.68 -25.67 30.54
C ALA A 589 -12.84 -24.99 31.91
N ASN A 590 -14.01 -25.08 32.53
CA ASN A 590 -14.24 -24.55 33.89
C ASN A 590 -13.31 -25.21 34.93
N GLN A 591 -13.05 -26.52 34.83
CA GLN A 591 -12.10 -27.21 35.72
C GLN A 591 -10.67 -26.64 35.56
N ARG A 592 -10.22 -26.39 34.33
CA ARG A 592 -8.91 -25.80 34.05
C ARG A 592 -8.79 -24.37 34.59
N GLU A 593 -9.86 -23.58 34.46
CA GLU A 593 -9.91 -22.22 34.99
C GLU A 593 -9.89 -22.18 36.52
N ALA A 594 -10.50 -23.18 37.17
CA ALA A 594 -10.50 -23.31 38.64
C ALA A 594 -9.13 -23.64 39.25
N ARG A 595 -8.11 -23.99 38.43
CA ARG A 595 -6.72 -24.29 38.85
C ARG A 595 -6.63 -25.27 40.03
N LEU A 596 -7.44 -26.33 39.99
CA LEU A 596 -7.45 -27.37 41.02
C LEU A 596 -6.12 -28.14 41.04
N ASP A 597 -5.71 -28.59 42.22
CA ASP A 597 -4.55 -29.47 42.41
C ASP A 597 -4.88 -30.87 41.88
N GLU A 598 -4.53 -31.11 40.62
CA GLU A 598 -4.89 -32.35 39.91
C GLU A 598 -4.31 -33.60 40.58
N HIS A 599 -3.13 -33.50 41.21
CA HIS A 599 -2.52 -34.63 41.90
C HIS A 599 -3.37 -35.10 43.10
N LYS A 600 -3.99 -34.16 43.83
CA LYS A 600 -4.90 -34.49 44.94
C LYS A 600 -6.29 -34.89 44.47
N LEU A 601 -6.76 -34.31 43.36
CA LEU A 601 -8.09 -34.57 42.81
C LEU A 601 -8.22 -35.96 42.17
N GLN A 602 -7.18 -36.42 41.47
CA GLN A 602 -7.24 -37.63 40.64
C GLN A 602 -7.72 -38.90 41.35
N PRO A 603 -7.28 -39.24 42.57
CA PRO A 603 -7.79 -40.42 43.28
C PRO A 603 -9.29 -40.37 43.54
N LEU A 604 -9.80 -39.23 44.00
CA LEU A 604 -11.22 -39.02 44.28
C LEU A 604 -12.05 -38.97 42.99
N LYS A 605 -11.51 -38.36 41.92
CA LYS A 605 -12.14 -38.35 40.59
C LYS A 605 -12.28 -39.77 40.03
N ALA A 606 -11.25 -40.60 40.16
CA ALA A 606 -11.28 -41.99 39.71
C ALA A 606 -12.29 -42.84 40.50
N GLU A 607 -12.34 -42.65 41.81
CA GLU A 607 -13.33 -43.33 42.65
C GLU A 607 -14.77 -42.90 42.30
N LEU A 608 -15.00 -41.59 42.13
CA LEU A 608 -16.29 -41.05 41.74
C LEU A 608 -16.74 -41.57 40.36
N ALA A 609 -15.81 -41.67 39.41
CA ALA A 609 -16.09 -42.28 38.10
C ALA A 609 -16.50 -43.75 38.22
N GLY A 610 -15.85 -44.53 39.09
CA GLY A 610 -16.21 -45.92 39.34
C GLY A 610 -17.61 -46.07 39.97
N VAL A 611 -17.96 -45.20 40.92
CA VAL A 611 -19.31 -45.17 41.52
C VAL A 611 -20.38 -44.79 40.50
N ASN A 612 -20.11 -43.79 39.66
CA ASN A 612 -21.03 -43.38 38.58
C ASN A 612 -21.21 -44.46 37.51
N GLU A 613 -20.16 -45.25 37.22
CA GLU A 613 -20.24 -46.39 36.31
C GLU A 613 -21.10 -47.52 36.91
N MET A 614 -20.92 -47.84 38.20
CA MET A 614 -21.78 -48.80 38.90
C MET A 614 -23.24 -48.36 38.94
N LEU A 615 -23.51 -47.06 39.16
CA LEU A 615 -24.87 -46.52 39.17
C LEU A 615 -25.54 -46.70 37.80
N TRP A 616 -24.79 -46.44 36.72
CA TRP A 616 -25.26 -46.67 35.35
C TRP A 616 -25.64 -48.14 35.12
N ASP A 617 -24.76 -49.07 35.53
CA ASP A 617 -25.02 -50.51 35.37
C ASP A 617 -26.25 -50.96 36.16
N VAL A 618 -26.44 -50.46 37.38
CA VAL A 618 -27.65 -50.72 38.20
C VAL A 618 -28.91 -50.17 37.50
N GLU A 619 -28.85 -48.97 36.92
CA GLU A 619 -29.98 -48.39 36.18
C GLU A 619 -30.32 -49.20 34.91
N ASP A 620 -29.32 -49.69 34.18
CA ASP A 620 -29.54 -50.54 33.01
C ASP A 620 -30.21 -51.86 33.40
N GLU A 621 -29.79 -52.48 34.49
CA GLU A 621 -30.42 -53.68 35.06
C GLU A 621 -31.86 -53.43 35.54
N ILE A 622 -32.14 -52.25 36.13
CA ILE A 622 -33.50 -51.84 36.49
C ILE A 622 -34.37 -51.70 35.23
N ARG A 623 -33.87 -51.06 34.17
CA ARG A 623 -34.60 -50.94 32.89
C ARG A 623 -34.92 -52.31 32.29
N LEU A 624 -34.02 -53.28 32.43
CA LEU A 624 -34.28 -54.66 31.99
C LEU A 624 -35.41 -55.32 32.78
N CYS A 625 -35.42 -55.17 34.11
CA CYS A 625 -36.52 -55.63 34.96
C CYS A 625 -37.86 -54.95 34.61
N GLU A 626 -37.87 -53.63 34.41
CA GLU A 626 -39.06 -52.86 34.04
C GLU A 626 -39.63 -53.30 32.68
N ASN A 627 -38.76 -53.47 31.67
CA ASN A 627 -39.16 -53.95 30.35
C ASN A 627 -39.71 -55.38 30.38
N ALA A 628 -39.25 -56.20 31.33
CA ALA A 628 -39.74 -57.55 31.55
C ALA A 628 -40.99 -57.61 32.47
N GLY A 629 -41.38 -56.49 33.09
CA GLY A 629 -42.44 -56.45 34.11
C GLY A 629 -42.08 -57.21 35.40
N ASP A 630 -40.79 -57.46 35.66
CA ASP A 630 -40.30 -58.19 36.84
C ASP A 630 -39.97 -57.23 37.99
N PHE A 631 -40.92 -57.08 38.91
CA PHE A 631 -40.77 -56.27 40.13
C PHE A 631 -40.48 -57.11 41.38
N GLY A 632 -39.87 -58.29 41.20
CA GLY A 632 -39.57 -59.23 42.28
C GLY A 632 -38.38 -58.84 43.17
N PRO A 633 -37.83 -59.80 43.94
CA PRO A 633 -36.72 -59.56 44.88
C PRO A 633 -35.48 -58.93 44.24
N ARG A 634 -35.19 -59.25 42.97
CA ARG A 634 -34.07 -58.68 42.21
C ARG A 634 -34.27 -57.18 41.96
N PHE A 635 -35.45 -56.77 41.52
CA PHE A 635 -35.78 -55.35 41.33
C PHE A 635 -35.68 -54.57 42.65
N ILE A 636 -36.19 -55.14 43.76
CA ILE A 636 -36.09 -54.52 45.09
C ILE A 636 -34.62 -54.38 45.52
N ALA A 637 -33.77 -55.38 45.26
CA ALA A 637 -32.35 -55.32 45.57
C ALA A 637 -31.62 -54.25 44.74
N LEU A 638 -31.91 -54.14 43.45
CA LEU A 638 -31.37 -53.11 42.56
C LEU A 638 -31.82 -51.71 42.98
N ALA A 639 -33.10 -51.53 43.29
CA ALA A 639 -33.63 -50.26 43.79
C ALA A 639 -32.96 -49.83 45.10
N ARG A 640 -32.67 -50.77 46.01
CA ARG A 640 -31.87 -50.50 47.23
C ARG A 640 -30.41 -50.14 46.90
N ALA A 641 -29.81 -50.81 45.93
CA ALA A 641 -28.44 -50.52 45.50
C ALA A 641 -28.29 -49.09 44.97
N VAL A 642 -29.31 -48.53 44.30
CA VAL A 642 -29.32 -47.12 43.88
C VAL A 642 -29.12 -46.16 45.06
N TYR A 643 -29.77 -46.42 46.20
CA TYR A 643 -29.62 -45.57 47.40
C TYR A 643 -28.21 -45.66 47.97
N VAL A 644 -27.69 -46.89 48.16
CA VAL A 644 -26.35 -47.12 48.72
C VAL A 644 -25.26 -46.50 47.83
N THR A 645 -25.38 -46.67 46.51
CA THR A 645 -24.42 -46.12 45.55
C THR A 645 -24.48 -44.59 45.50
N ASN A 646 -25.68 -44.00 45.60
CA ASN A 646 -25.82 -42.54 45.68
C ASN A 646 -25.26 -41.95 46.99
N ASP A 647 -25.40 -42.65 48.12
CA ASP A 647 -24.77 -42.23 49.38
C ASP A 647 -23.24 -42.24 49.27
N ARG A 648 -22.65 -43.24 48.59
CA ARG A 648 -21.19 -43.25 48.34
C ARG A 648 -20.77 -42.11 47.40
N ARG A 649 -21.55 -41.85 46.34
CA ARG A 649 -21.32 -40.72 45.42
C ARG A 649 -21.34 -39.38 46.16
N ALA A 650 -22.30 -39.20 47.06
CA ALA A 650 -22.40 -38.02 47.92
C ALA A 650 -21.18 -37.86 48.85
N ALA A 651 -20.77 -38.94 49.53
CA ALA A 651 -19.59 -38.92 50.40
C ALA A 651 -18.32 -38.46 49.66
N ILE A 652 -18.08 -38.96 48.44
CA ILE A 652 -16.90 -38.58 47.64
C ILE A 652 -16.98 -37.10 47.21
N LYS A 653 -18.15 -36.62 46.75
CA LYS A 653 -18.34 -35.21 46.41
C LYS A 653 -18.06 -34.29 47.60
N ARG A 654 -18.49 -34.69 48.80
CA ARG A 654 -18.19 -33.97 50.05
C ARG A 654 -16.69 -33.92 50.35
N GLU A 655 -15.96 -35.01 50.17
CA GLU A 655 -14.50 -35.04 50.33
C GLU A 655 -13.80 -34.09 49.35
N ILE A 656 -14.23 -34.07 48.08
CA ILE A 656 -13.72 -33.12 47.06
C ILE A 656 -14.01 -31.67 47.50
N ASN A 657 -15.22 -31.39 47.98
CA ASN A 657 -15.59 -30.04 48.41
C ASN A 657 -14.75 -29.55 49.59
N LEU A 658 -14.51 -30.42 50.58
CA LEU A 658 -13.65 -30.14 51.73
C LEU A 658 -12.19 -29.92 51.30
N MET A 659 -11.69 -30.72 50.35
CA MET A 659 -10.32 -30.60 49.83
C MET A 659 -10.06 -29.23 49.19
N PHE A 660 -11.04 -28.67 48.47
CA PHE A 660 -10.91 -27.41 47.74
C PHE A 660 -11.59 -26.21 48.41
N ASN A 661 -12.03 -26.35 49.67
CA ASN A 661 -12.72 -25.31 50.43
C ASN A 661 -13.90 -24.68 49.64
N SER A 662 -14.67 -25.52 48.95
CA SER A 662 -15.82 -25.09 48.15
C SER A 662 -17.14 -25.37 48.87
N ALA A 663 -18.21 -24.67 48.48
CA ALA A 663 -19.51 -24.76 49.15
C ALA A 663 -20.01 -26.22 49.22
N ILE A 664 -20.49 -26.64 50.40
CA ILE A 664 -21.15 -27.94 50.57
C ILE A 664 -22.64 -27.70 50.30
N VAL A 665 -23.14 -28.20 49.17
CA VAL A 665 -24.58 -28.21 48.88
C VAL A 665 -25.17 -29.42 49.62
N GLU A 666 -26.32 -29.24 50.29
CA GLU A 666 -27.01 -30.32 51.00
C GLU A 666 -27.27 -31.50 50.05
N GLU A 667 -26.65 -32.64 50.32
CA GLU A 667 -26.86 -33.90 49.62
C GLU A 667 -27.79 -34.77 50.46
N LYS A 668 -28.89 -35.24 49.87
CA LYS A 668 -29.82 -36.14 50.55
C LYS A 668 -29.07 -37.40 51.00
N HIS A 669 -28.98 -37.61 52.31
CA HIS A 669 -28.44 -38.82 52.91
C HIS A 669 -29.60 -39.79 53.13
N TYR A 670 -29.49 -41.00 52.58
CA TYR A 670 -30.51 -42.05 52.70
C TYR A 670 -30.06 -43.10 53.74
N ALA A 671 -29.71 -42.64 54.96
CA ALA A 671 -29.36 -43.52 56.08
C ALA A 671 -30.59 -44.29 56.60
#